data_AF-A0A7L3LAW0-F1
#
_entry.id   AF-A0A7L3LAW0-F1
#
_cell.length_a   1.000
_cell.length_b   1.000
_cell.length_c   1.000
_cell.angle_alpha   90.00
_cell.angle_beta   90.00
_cell.angle_gamma   90.00
#
_symmetry.space_group_name_H-M   'P 1'
#
loop_
_entity.id
_entity.type
_entity.pdbx_description
1 polymer ?
#
loop_
_entity_poly.entity_id
_entity_poly.type
_entity_poly.pdbx_seq_one_letter_code
_entity_poly.pdbx_strand_id
1 'polypeptide(L)'
;MVRLYNLHPFGSQRVVPCEREPARFCCGRNVLFVAGTAASCRVEAFALDEQGRCQPLGSFATLGPVRRMAHSQAGDYLVTIEEKSKATFLRAYTNWRCTSAGSSRVCVRMVGHKMEESYSETLKEQMSIVEMPLSDPPLCVSCCPVKGDLLVGCKNKLVMFCLKYLVINQNLTVVDFERSLILHIDNFIPAEVAFCARHIAVMTELDVLILKLEPVQQSTDGTEKGAHSLSTLEKPEDEDPLSHTSQPELDEFIICQKPVELLGEDSKLCDIPVTLESTALPTEDTKCFQVQYLLFRRFTPDQSPFGFCEETKLHSLQLLPVFQADAVTAHEETEKERELLSLFCFFSLPHVGYLYSVGKSVELISTYQYSEKSEQAVLTPQFLHVITSEKLQCFTVRCSAAAARDEDPYIDTTVKACPPVTLDVCTLRMQLFIGPRAICHFKNHIILLTKADSEDITERRKPARRMLSRKADSKSRTNPKSEPGWNLYIINTVSTIQLYREMVDYSRTYENVKTESCIHLMSEAHLLVRAAIMDPSSLKSDEEEELLRAFRESCAFLGDCYSRFDTKDYHLALPYYRMSGLSMAEVLKRLISESDEMQTYERGLVFYLTHSLNEDFSEELSQESANKVLQIFCVADPVQLPHILCSPCMVNVCPLTAVKYLQKVEKIMPSVVLTLTKAFMALKIGDLTMYEHEMDSYKEAILACGFIGQPNLLRQHKQGTVTPTEFAVHLKEQQPGLLVAATVALHENNKMELEEVDTFFKTLCRKSENTIPQLLVDFWEALLVVCSQEEILQKLLLRLASQYVWRISKQQLPETKPLKTTEDLINSCSHFGLIFPWVTSIMSMDAPSDKDYHEDISKLLSLLCGESMDVASVLPVLEPLREAGAVGLATHVLCSTHLGQFEEAIEELLGRCPDVAVLYAQHELKGDNRAVWWNKLLPELCKRARISGNDCPALISSLKAETLSVVAMELELRDFLSLLPEDGTAAFFLPHLLQCSQRKLLT
;
A
#
# COMPACT_ATOMS: atom_id res chain seq x y z
N MET A 1 5.56 -31.99 2.66
CA MET A 1 6.12 -32.84 3.74
C MET A 1 6.08 -31.99 5.01
N VAL A 2 5.34 -32.38 6.04
CA VAL A 2 5.12 -31.52 7.22
C VAL A 2 6.39 -31.48 8.08
N ARG A 3 6.91 -30.29 8.39
CA ARG A 3 8.09 -30.12 9.25
C ARG A 3 7.67 -30.23 10.72
N LEU A 4 8.49 -30.89 11.56
CA LEU A 4 8.24 -31.02 12.99
C LEU A 4 9.28 -30.20 13.77
N TYR A 5 8.81 -29.29 14.61
CA TYR A 5 9.64 -28.53 15.55
C TYR A 5 9.23 -28.86 16.99
N ASN A 6 10.22 -29.13 17.85
CA ASN A 6 9.98 -29.55 19.23
C ASN A 6 9.76 -28.34 20.16
N LEU A 7 8.74 -27.54 19.86
CA LEU A 7 8.35 -26.32 20.59
C LEU A 7 7.12 -26.59 21.46
N HIS A 8 6.94 -25.87 22.58
CA HIS A 8 5.88 -26.16 23.56
C HIS A 8 4.66 -25.22 23.42
N PRO A 9 3.62 -25.58 22.64
CA PRO A 9 2.44 -24.73 22.50
C PRO A 9 1.51 -24.78 23.74
N PHE A 10 1.63 -25.81 24.57
CA PHE A 10 0.76 -26.05 25.72
C PHE A 10 1.51 -25.79 27.03
N GLY A 11 0.88 -25.03 27.92
CA GLY A 11 1.42 -24.64 29.22
C GLY A 11 0.92 -25.56 30.33
N SER A 12 -0.10 -25.11 31.07
CA SER A 12 -0.64 -25.84 32.23
C SER A 12 -1.99 -26.49 31.93
N GLN A 13 -2.29 -27.59 32.61
CA GLN A 13 -3.57 -28.30 32.49
C GLN A 13 -4.28 -28.36 33.84
N ARG A 14 -5.61 -28.23 33.84
CA ARG A 14 -6.46 -28.32 35.03
C ARG A 14 -7.72 -29.11 34.72
N VAL A 15 -8.22 -29.86 35.70
CA VAL A 15 -9.47 -30.62 35.57
C VAL A 15 -10.63 -29.74 36.05
N VAL A 16 -11.70 -29.68 35.26
CA VAL A 16 -12.95 -29.00 35.63
C VAL A 16 -13.67 -29.84 36.68
N PRO A 17 -14.10 -29.25 37.81
CA PRO A 17 -14.79 -29.97 38.88
C PRO A 17 -16.27 -30.20 38.52
N CYS A 18 -16.55 -30.95 37.45
CA CYS A 18 -17.90 -31.33 37.05
C CYS A 18 -18.47 -32.38 38.01
N GLU A 19 -19.73 -32.23 38.43
CA GLU A 19 -20.40 -33.22 39.28
C GLU A 19 -20.87 -34.45 38.49
N ARG A 20 -21.10 -34.27 37.17
CA ARG A 20 -21.71 -35.27 36.28
C ARG A 20 -20.90 -35.42 35.00
N GLU A 21 -21.06 -36.57 34.35
CA GLU A 21 -20.41 -36.84 33.06
C GLU A 21 -20.86 -35.82 32.00
N PRO A 22 -19.91 -35.10 31.37
CA PRO A 22 -20.20 -34.12 30.34
C PRO A 22 -20.56 -34.82 29.02
N ALA A 23 -21.69 -34.46 28.42
CA ALA A 23 -22.12 -34.94 27.12
C ALA A 23 -21.83 -33.93 26.00
N ARG A 24 -22.01 -32.64 26.29
CA ARG A 24 -21.75 -31.52 25.37
C ARG A 24 -21.21 -30.34 26.17
N PHE A 25 -20.38 -29.52 25.54
CA PHE A 25 -19.89 -28.29 26.13
C PHE A 25 -19.66 -27.23 25.06
N CYS A 26 -19.74 -25.97 25.46
CA CYS A 26 -19.37 -24.83 24.63
C CYS A 26 -18.92 -23.65 25.50
N CYS A 27 -18.29 -22.66 24.88
CA CYS A 27 -17.66 -21.55 25.58
C CYS A 27 -18.13 -20.21 25.03
N GLY A 28 -18.15 -19.19 25.89
CA GLY A 28 -18.31 -17.81 25.48
C GLY A 28 -18.34 -16.83 26.65
N ARG A 29 -17.91 -15.58 26.42
CA ARG A 29 -17.88 -14.50 27.43
C ARG A 29 -17.25 -14.92 28.78
N ASN A 30 -16.12 -15.64 28.73
CA ASN A 30 -15.38 -16.19 29.88
C ASN A 30 -16.17 -17.23 30.69
N VAL A 31 -17.09 -17.94 30.05
CA VAL A 31 -17.94 -18.96 30.68
C VAL A 31 -17.85 -20.26 29.89
N LEU A 32 -17.65 -21.37 30.62
CA LEU A 32 -17.76 -22.74 30.12
C LEU A 32 -19.13 -23.29 30.51
N PHE A 33 -19.91 -23.72 29.52
CA PHE A 33 -21.16 -24.43 29.73
C PHE A 33 -20.96 -25.91 29.50
N VAL A 34 -21.43 -26.73 30.44
CA VAL A 34 -21.31 -28.18 30.39
C VAL A 34 -22.71 -28.79 30.55
N ALA A 35 -23.21 -29.44 29.51
CA ALA A 35 -24.44 -30.23 29.58
C ALA A 35 -24.10 -31.65 30.02
N GLY A 36 -24.76 -32.13 31.08
CA GLY A 36 -24.59 -33.50 31.55
C GLY A 36 -25.22 -34.55 30.62
N THR A 37 -24.98 -35.83 30.91
CA THR A 37 -25.60 -36.96 30.18
C THR A 37 -27.14 -36.91 30.17
N ALA A 38 -27.76 -37.66 29.25
CA ALA A 38 -29.19 -37.56 28.96
C ALA A 38 -30.13 -37.72 30.17
N ALA A 39 -29.71 -38.43 31.21
CA ALA A 39 -30.46 -38.58 32.46
C ALA A 39 -30.49 -37.31 33.33
N SER A 40 -29.57 -36.37 33.11
CA SER A 40 -29.33 -35.23 34.01
C SER A 40 -30.17 -33.99 33.69
N CYS A 41 -30.52 -33.77 32.41
CA CYS A 41 -31.23 -32.60 31.87
C CYS A 41 -30.82 -31.27 32.53
N ARG A 42 -29.50 -31.03 32.67
CA ARG A 42 -28.94 -29.89 33.39
C ARG A 42 -27.71 -29.36 32.65
N VAL A 43 -27.57 -28.03 32.64
CA VAL A 43 -26.39 -27.31 32.18
C VAL A 43 -25.73 -26.65 33.38
N GLU A 44 -24.44 -26.93 33.57
CA GLU A 44 -23.57 -26.30 34.56
C GLU A 44 -22.77 -25.19 33.87
N ALA A 45 -22.71 -24.01 34.50
CA ALA A 45 -21.95 -22.88 34.00
C ALA A 45 -20.77 -22.59 34.95
N PHE A 46 -19.58 -22.44 34.38
CA PHE A 46 -18.36 -22.16 35.11
C PHE A 46 -17.70 -20.88 34.58
N ALA A 47 -17.28 -19.98 35.46
CA ALA A 47 -16.45 -18.85 35.11
C ALA A 47 -15.02 -19.31 34.87
N LEU A 48 -14.45 -18.89 33.75
CA LEU A 48 -13.05 -19.06 33.38
C LEU A 48 -12.32 -17.75 33.62
N ASP A 49 -11.29 -17.76 34.47
CA ASP A 49 -10.38 -16.62 34.60
C ASP A 49 -9.18 -16.72 33.62
N GLU A 50 -8.43 -15.61 33.48
CA GLU A 50 -7.23 -15.54 32.61
C GLU A 50 -6.15 -16.58 32.96
N GLN A 51 -6.18 -17.12 34.19
CA GLN A 51 -5.21 -18.09 34.70
C GLN A 51 -5.74 -19.52 34.56
N GLY A 52 -6.89 -19.73 33.90
CA GLY A 52 -7.54 -21.02 33.73
C GLY A 52 -8.11 -21.61 35.04
N ARG A 53 -8.39 -20.79 36.06
CA ARG A 53 -9.16 -21.22 37.23
C ARG A 53 -10.63 -21.25 36.83
N CYS A 54 -11.29 -22.31 37.24
CA CYS A 54 -12.67 -22.60 36.91
C CYS A 54 -13.49 -22.50 38.19
N GLN A 55 -14.40 -21.52 38.28
CA GLN A 55 -15.29 -21.34 39.43
C GLN A 55 -16.73 -21.64 39.02
N PRO A 56 -17.49 -22.45 39.77
CA PRO A 56 -18.90 -22.71 39.45
C PRO A 56 -19.70 -21.41 39.59
N LEU A 57 -20.38 -21.00 38.52
CA LEU A 57 -21.31 -19.86 38.53
C LEU A 57 -22.71 -20.30 38.94
N GLY A 58 -23.19 -21.43 38.42
CA GLY A 58 -24.52 -21.93 38.71
C GLY A 58 -24.91 -23.07 37.77
N SER A 59 -26.13 -23.58 37.94
CA SER A 59 -26.69 -24.58 37.04
C SER A 59 -28.19 -24.35 36.82
N PHE A 60 -28.68 -24.72 35.65
CA PHE A 60 -30.10 -24.66 35.32
C PHE A 60 -30.57 -25.93 34.62
N ALA A 61 -31.84 -26.25 34.77
CA ALA A 61 -32.45 -27.43 34.15
C ALA A 61 -32.89 -27.13 32.71
N THR A 62 -32.70 -28.10 31.84
CA THR A 62 -33.25 -28.11 30.47
C THR A 62 -34.52 -28.93 30.41
N LEU A 63 -35.37 -28.71 29.41
CA LEU A 63 -36.65 -29.42 29.28
C LEU A 63 -36.51 -30.83 28.68
N GLY A 64 -35.34 -31.14 28.11
CA GLY A 64 -34.92 -32.47 27.69
C GLY A 64 -33.39 -32.58 27.61
N PRO A 65 -32.86 -33.77 27.31
CA PRO A 65 -31.45 -33.99 27.01
C PRO A 65 -30.96 -33.12 25.84
N VAL A 66 -29.83 -32.44 26.04
CA VAL A 66 -29.20 -31.56 25.06
C VAL A 66 -28.44 -32.39 24.02
N ARG A 67 -28.82 -32.28 22.74
CA ARG A 67 -28.16 -32.93 21.60
C ARG A 67 -27.05 -32.05 21.01
N ARG A 68 -27.33 -30.74 20.88
CA ARG A 68 -26.41 -29.69 20.42
C ARG A 68 -26.59 -28.45 21.28
N MET A 69 -25.52 -27.69 21.47
CA MET A 69 -25.55 -26.40 22.15
C MET A 69 -24.49 -25.46 21.56
N ALA A 70 -24.79 -24.17 21.54
CA ALA A 70 -23.86 -23.12 21.16
C ALA A 70 -24.16 -21.85 21.96
N HIS A 71 -23.12 -21.06 22.23
CA HIS A 71 -23.27 -19.78 22.94
C HIS A 71 -22.98 -18.62 21.97
N SER A 72 -23.88 -17.64 21.93
CA SER A 72 -23.67 -16.40 21.19
C SER A 72 -22.99 -15.37 22.07
N GLN A 73 -21.78 -14.93 21.72
CA GLN A 73 -21.10 -13.88 22.48
C GLN A 73 -21.73 -12.50 22.26
N ALA A 74 -22.10 -12.17 21.03
CA ALA A 74 -22.74 -10.90 20.69
C ALA A 74 -24.14 -10.77 21.33
N GLY A 75 -24.93 -11.85 21.32
CA GLY A 75 -26.28 -11.86 21.89
C GLY A 75 -26.38 -12.31 23.35
N ASP A 76 -25.30 -12.81 23.93
CA ASP A 76 -25.21 -13.34 25.31
C ASP A 76 -26.33 -14.34 25.68
N TYR A 77 -26.62 -15.26 24.77
CA TYR A 77 -27.61 -16.32 24.94
C TYR A 77 -27.00 -17.70 24.65
N LEU A 78 -27.53 -18.74 25.31
CA LEU A 78 -27.20 -20.13 25.04
C LEU A 78 -28.34 -20.76 24.24
N VAL A 79 -28.06 -21.27 23.04
CA VAL A 79 -29.03 -22.04 22.25
C VAL A 79 -28.80 -23.54 22.42
N THR A 80 -29.88 -24.30 22.51
CA THR A 80 -29.85 -25.77 22.59
C THR A 80 -30.82 -26.39 21.60
N ILE A 81 -30.42 -27.56 21.08
CA ILE A 81 -31.35 -28.54 20.50
C ILE A 81 -31.57 -29.62 21.55
N GLU A 82 -32.80 -29.74 22.02
CA GLU A 82 -33.20 -30.69 23.07
C GLU A 82 -34.12 -31.76 22.51
N GLU A 83 -33.96 -33.00 22.96
CA GLU A 83 -34.85 -34.09 22.58
C GLU A 83 -35.87 -34.38 23.68
N LYS A 84 -37.15 -34.40 23.32
CA LYS A 84 -38.24 -34.80 24.22
C LYS A 84 -39.23 -35.65 23.46
N SER A 85 -39.55 -36.83 23.96
CA SER A 85 -40.52 -37.75 23.34
C SER A 85 -40.21 -38.08 21.87
N LYS A 86 -38.92 -38.28 21.52
CA LYS A 86 -38.42 -38.52 20.15
C LYS A 86 -38.56 -37.35 19.16
N ALA A 87 -38.95 -36.16 19.64
CA ALA A 87 -38.95 -34.93 18.85
C ALA A 87 -37.83 -33.99 19.33
N THR A 88 -37.23 -33.23 18.41
CA THR A 88 -36.21 -32.22 18.73
C THR A 88 -36.82 -30.81 18.77
N PHE A 89 -36.41 -30.02 19.75
CA PHE A 89 -36.90 -28.67 19.99
C PHE A 89 -35.73 -27.69 20.09
N LEU A 90 -35.90 -26.51 19.50
CA LEU A 90 -34.94 -25.42 19.54
C LEU A 90 -35.31 -24.42 20.63
N ARG A 91 -34.39 -24.14 21.55
CA ARG A 91 -34.58 -23.20 22.66
C ARG A 91 -33.39 -22.29 22.84
N ALA A 92 -33.63 -21.02 23.13
CA ALA A 92 -32.60 -20.08 23.56
C ALA A 92 -32.81 -19.66 25.01
N TYR A 93 -31.74 -19.74 25.80
CA TYR A 93 -31.68 -19.38 27.21
C TYR A 93 -30.99 -18.04 27.36
N THR A 94 -31.70 -17.04 27.87
CA THR A 94 -31.18 -15.69 28.15
C THR A 94 -31.27 -15.40 29.64
N ASN A 95 -30.49 -14.41 30.12
CA ASN A 95 -30.41 -14.05 31.55
C ASN A 95 -30.10 -15.25 32.47
N TRP A 96 -29.39 -16.25 31.95
CA TRP A 96 -29.04 -17.47 32.69
C TRP A 96 -28.14 -17.16 33.91
N ARG A 97 -27.46 -16.00 33.95
CA ARG A 97 -26.70 -15.55 35.12
C ARG A 97 -27.57 -15.30 36.36
N CYS A 98 -28.87 -15.06 36.23
CA CYS A 98 -29.76 -14.90 37.39
C CYS A 98 -29.79 -16.16 38.30
N THR A 99 -29.43 -17.34 37.77
CA THR A 99 -29.37 -18.56 38.57
C THR A 99 -28.21 -18.58 39.56
N SER A 100 -27.14 -17.80 39.32
CA SER A 100 -26.04 -17.65 40.30
C SER A 100 -26.43 -16.74 41.47
N ALA A 101 -27.38 -15.83 41.26
CA ALA A 101 -27.93 -14.92 42.27
C ALA A 101 -29.00 -15.57 43.18
N GLY A 102 -29.26 -16.88 43.02
CA GLY A 102 -30.23 -17.62 43.83
C GLY A 102 -31.70 -17.50 43.38
N SER A 103 -31.96 -16.86 42.24
CA SER A 103 -33.30 -16.79 41.65
C SER A 103 -33.67 -18.12 40.96
N SER A 104 -34.80 -18.71 41.35
CA SER A 104 -35.35 -19.93 40.74
C SER A 104 -36.44 -19.67 39.71
N ARG A 105 -36.73 -18.39 39.41
CA ARG A 105 -37.80 -18.01 38.50
C ARG A 105 -37.35 -18.16 37.05
N VAL A 106 -38.20 -18.79 36.24
CA VAL A 106 -37.97 -19.03 34.82
C VAL A 106 -39.22 -18.60 34.04
N CYS A 107 -39.03 -17.77 33.02
CA CYS A 107 -40.09 -17.34 32.11
C CYS A 107 -39.92 -18.02 30.76
N VAL A 108 -40.91 -18.80 30.33
CA VAL A 108 -40.93 -19.43 29.00
C VAL A 108 -41.81 -18.61 28.07
N ARG A 109 -41.32 -18.32 26.87
CA ARG A 109 -42.03 -17.54 25.86
C ARG A 109 -41.73 -18.04 24.44
N MET A 110 -42.64 -17.77 23.52
CA MET A 110 -42.42 -18.04 22.09
C MET A 110 -41.68 -16.88 21.43
N VAL A 111 -40.91 -17.17 20.38
CA VAL A 111 -40.31 -16.15 19.49
C VAL A 111 -41.38 -15.18 18.99
N GLY A 112 -41.11 -13.88 19.06
CA GLY A 112 -41.99 -12.82 18.52
C GLY A 112 -43.26 -12.56 19.34
N HIS A 113 -43.42 -13.21 20.50
CA HIS A 113 -44.55 -12.95 21.39
C HIS A 113 -44.44 -11.57 22.04
N LYS A 114 -45.40 -10.67 21.80
CA LYS A 114 -45.43 -9.32 22.39
C LYS A 114 -45.53 -9.40 23.92
N MET A 115 -44.64 -8.72 24.63
CA MET A 115 -44.67 -8.63 26.09
C MET A 115 -45.59 -7.48 26.53
N GLU A 116 -46.44 -7.74 27.54
CA GLU A 116 -47.27 -6.71 28.17
C GLU A 116 -46.43 -5.90 29.18
N GLU A 117 -46.73 -4.60 29.32
CA GLU A 117 -45.99 -3.65 30.17
C GLU A 117 -46.01 -4.02 31.68
N SER A 118 -46.96 -4.85 32.11
CA SER A 118 -47.14 -5.33 33.49
C SER A 118 -46.03 -6.26 34.01
N TYR A 119 -45.14 -6.74 33.14
CA TYR A 119 -44.07 -7.70 33.47
C TYR A 119 -42.72 -7.06 33.89
N SER A 120 -42.62 -5.73 33.91
CA SER A 120 -41.35 -5.01 33.73
C SER A 120 -40.26 -5.25 34.79
N GLU A 121 -40.54 -5.19 36.10
CA GLU A 121 -39.43 -5.26 37.08
C GLU A 121 -38.90 -6.68 37.31
N THR A 122 -39.77 -7.69 37.24
CA THR A 122 -39.40 -9.09 37.52
C THR A 122 -38.54 -9.76 36.45
N LEU A 123 -38.50 -9.19 35.23
CA LEU A 123 -37.78 -9.76 34.08
C LEU A 123 -36.26 -9.64 34.16
N LYS A 124 -35.73 -8.65 34.92
CA LYS A 124 -34.28 -8.50 35.12
C LYS A 124 -33.69 -9.54 36.06
N GLU A 125 -34.50 -10.10 36.96
CA GLU A 125 -34.07 -11.02 38.01
C GLU A 125 -34.45 -12.48 37.75
N GLN A 126 -34.94 -12.80 36.54
CA GLN A 126 -35.33 -14.14 36.15
C GLN A 126 -34.72 -14.57 34.82
N MET A 127 -34.50 -15.88 34.67
CA MET A 127 -34.03 -16.49 33.44
C MET A 127 -35.19 -16.57 32.43
N SER A 128 -34.92 -16.33 31.14
CA SER A 128 -35.93 -16.48 30.08
C SER A 128 -35.54 -17.58 29.09
N ILE A 129 -36.55 -18.37 28.69
CA ILE A 129 -36.45 -19.42 27.69
C ILE A 129 -37.31 -19.00 26.50
N VAL A 130 -36.68 -18.85 25.35
CA VAL A 130 -37.32 -18.53 24.08
C VAL A 130 -37.46 -19.81 23.27
N GLU A 131 -38.69 -20.30 23.08
CA GLU A 131 -38.98 -21.47 22.25
C GLU A 131 -39.17 -21.06 20.79
N MET A 132 -38.45 -21.73 19.89
CA MET A 132 -38.42 -21.45 18.46
C MET A 132 -39.04 -22.62 17.68
N PRO A 133 -40.35 -22.60 17.39
CA PRO A 133 -41.00 -23.71 16.70
C PRO A 133 -40.57 -23.74 15.23
N LEU A 134 -40.23 -24.93 14.75
CA LEU A 134 -39.79 -25.19 13.38
C LEU A 134 -40.72 -26.21 12.72
N SER A 135 -40.91 -26.11 11.39
CA SER A 135 -41.67 -27.09 10.61
C SER A 135 -40.98 -28.44 10.56
N ASP A 136 -39.65 -28.40 10.48
CA ASP A 136 -38.77 -29.56 10.35
C ASP A 136 -37.89 -29.69 11.60
N PRO A 137 -37.52 -30.91 12.00
CA PRO A 137 -36.71 -31.12 13.20
C PRO A 137 -35.31 -30.49 13.03
N PRO A 138 -34.85 -29.66 13.98
CA PRO A 138 -33.51 -29.09 13.94
C PRO A 138 -32.44 -30.16 14.16
N LEU A 139 -31.36 -30.10 13.36
CA LEU A 139 -30.23 -31.04 13.37
C LEU A 139 -28.95 -30.41 13.93
N CYS A 140 -28.67 -29.17 13.51
CA CYS A 140 -27.47 -28.41 13.89
C CYS A 140 -27.77 -26.91 14.00
N VAL A 141 -26.91 -26.19 14.74
CA VAL A 141 -27.06 -24.74 14.99
C VAL A 141 -25.71 -24.05 14.91
N SER A 142 -25.71 -22.79 14.47
CA SER A 142 -24.53 -21.92 14.49
C SER A 142 -24.93 -20.48 14.85
N CYS A 143 -24.16 -19.84 15.72
CA CYS A 143 -24.37 -18.45 16.12
C CYS A 143 -23.36 -17.55 15.39
N CYS A 144 -23.84 -16.47 14.77
CA CYS A 144 -23.00 -15.48 14.11
C CYS A 144 -22.15 -14.72 15.16
N PRO A 145 -20.82 -14.72 15.06
CA PRO A 145 -19.96 -14.03 16.03
C PRO A 145 -20.09 -12.50 15.96
N VAL A 146 -20.58 -11.94 14.84
CA VAL A 146 -20.69 -10.48 14.61
C VAL A 146 -22.00 -9.93 15.17
N LYS A 147 -23.15 -10.41 14.67
CA LYS A 147 -24.48 -9.86 15.00
C LYS A 147 -25.21 -10.66 16.09
N GLY A 148 -24.74 -11.86 16.40
CA GLY A 148 -25.44 -12.77 17.29
C GLY A 148 -26.68 -13.43 16.69
N ASP A 149 -26.87 -13.33 15.36
CA ASP A 149 -27.91 -14.04 14.62
C ASP A 149 -27.73 -15.56 14.70
N LEU A 150 -28.82 -16.32 14.62
CA LEU A 150 -28.84 -17.77 14.73
C LEU A 150 -29.20 -18.43 13.40
N LEU A 151 -28.36 -19.34 12.93
CA LEU A 151 -28.64 -20.22 11.79
C LEU A 151 -28.96 -21.63 12.29
N VAL A 152 -30.03 -22.22 11.77
CA VAL A 152 -30.49 -23.57 12.15
C VAL A 152 -30.56 -24.45 10.91
N GLY A 153 -29.84 -25.57 10.94
CA GLY A 153 -29.92 -26.59 9.90
C GLY A 153 -31.01 -27.61 10.20
N CYS A 154 -31.96 -27.75 9.27
CA CYS A 154 -33.00 -28.78 9.26
C CYS A 154 -32.77 -29.73 8.06
N LYS A 155 -33.56 -30.80 7.95
CA LYS A 155 -33.33 -31.86 6.94
C LYS A 155 -33.18 -31.34 5.49
N ASN A 156 -34.04 -30.41 5.07
CA ASN A 156 -34.04 -29.87 3.69
C ASN A 156 -33.99 -28.32 3.66
N LYS A 157 -33.76 -27.67 4.80
CA LYS A 157 -33.88 -26.21 4.92
C LYS A 157 -32.90 -25.65 5.94
N LEU A 158 -32.41 -24.44 5.72
CA LEU A 158 -31.74 -23.63 6.72
C LEU A 158 -32.66 -22.49 7.13
N VAL A 159 -32.83 -22.29 8.43
CA VAL A 159 -33.68 -21.22 8.98
C VAL A 159 -32.81 -20.21 9.71
N MET A 160 -32.88 -18.96 9.29
CA MET A 160 -32.15 -17.85 9.88
C MET A 160 -33.06 -17.03 10.81
N PHE A 161 -32.59 -16.83 12.03
CA PHE A 161 -33.21 -15.97 13.03
C PHE A 161 -32.31 -14.78 13.30
N CYS A 162 -32.79 -13.58 12.99
CA CYS A 162 -32.12 -12.34 13.32
C CYS A 162 -32.32 -12.00 14.79
N LEU A 163 -31.26 -11.61 15.48
CA LEU A 163 -31.31 -11.18 16.86
C LEU A 163 -31.99 -9.80 16.95
N LYS A 164 -32.90 -9.62 17.91
CA LYS A 164 -33.58 -8.36 18.17
C LYS A 164 -33.47 -8.00 19.64
N TYR A 165 -33.26 -6.72 19.90
CA TYR A 165 -33.34 -6.14 21.24
C TYR A 165 -34.65 -5.38 21.35
N LEU A 166 -35.61 -5.95 22.08
CA LEU A 166 -36.90 -5.33 22.33
C LEU A 166 -36.79 -4.41 23.54
N VAL A 167 -36.98 -3.10 23.32
CA VAL A 167 -37.07 -2.12 24.40
C VAL A 167 -38.51 -2.17 24.94
N ILE A 168 -38.68 -2.67 26.16
CA ILE A 168 -40.00 -2.71 26.81
C ILE A 168 -40.26 -1.38 27.51
N ASN A 169 -39.27 -0.87 28.26
CA ASN A 169 -39.28 0.44 28.94
C ASN A 169 -37.89 1.09 28.81
N GLN A 170 -37.73 2.39 29.14
CA GLN A 170 -36.46 3.14 29.05
C GLN A 170 -35.25 2.44 29.72
N ASN A 171 -35.50 1.57 30.71
CA ASN A 171 -34.45 0.90 31.48
C ASN A 171 -34.36 -0.62 31.21
N LEU A 172 -35.12 -1.20 30.27
CA LEU A 172 -35.22 -2.65 30.12
C LEU A 172 -35.29 -3.10 28.66
N THR A 173 -34.21 -3.75 28.23
CA THR A 173 -34.04 -4.39 26.92
C THR A 173 -34.09 -5.91 27.08
N VAL A 174 -34.96 -6.57 26.32
CA VAL A 174 -35.06 -8.04 26.28
C VAL A 174 -34.59 -8.54 24.93
N VAL A 175 -33.77 -9.59 24.94
CA VAL A 175 -33.33 -10.28 23.73
C VAL A 175 -34.46 -11.16 23.21
N ASP A 176 -34.82 -10.99 21.94
CA ASP A 176 -35.73 -11.85 21.17
C ASP A 176 -35.18 -12.13 19.77
N PHE A 177 -35.92 -12.90 18.98
CA PHE A 177 -35.53 -13.28 17.63
C PHE A 177 -36.64 -12.95 16.63
N GLU A 178 -36.25 -12.66 15.40
CA GLU A 178 -37.14 -12.57 14.25
C GLU A 178 -36.73 -13.62 13.23
N ARG A 179 -37.65 -14.50 12.83
CA ARG A 179 -37.39 -15.42 11.71
C ARG A 179 -37.37 -14.58 10.43
N SER A 180 -36.19 -14.44 9.83
CA SER A 180 -35.97 -13.51 8.72
C SER A 180 -35.96 -14.21 7.36
N LEU A 181 -35.29 -15.36 7.26
CA LEU A 181 -35.04 -16.03 5.97
C LEU A 181 -35.05 -17.55 6.13
N ILE A 182 -35.62 -18.24 5.15
CA ILE A 182 -35.55 -19.70 4.98
C ILE A 182 -34.85 -19.98 3.66
N LEU A 183 -33.79 -20.80 3.70
CA LEU A 183 -33.10 -21.31 2.53
C LEU A 183 -33.55 -22.76 2.33
N HIS A 184 -34.21 -23.08 1.22
CA HIS A 184 -34.54 -24.46 0.88
C HIS A 184 -33.37 -25.07 0.13
N ILE A 185 -32.85 -26.20 0.63
CA ILE A 185 -31.72 -26.94 0.06
C ILE A 185 -32.15 -28.40 -0.06
N ASP A 186 -32.75 -28.74 -1.20
CA ASP A 186 -33.32 -30.05 -1.42
C ASP A 186 -32.23 -31.13 -1.56
N ASN A 187 -32.46 -32.30 -0.97
CA ASN A 187 -31.56 -33.46 -1.00
C ASN A 187 -30.14 -33.22 -0.43
N PHE A 188 -29.92 -32.16 0.33
CA PHE A 188 -28.64 -31.84 0.96
C PHE A 188 -28.80 -31.72 2.48
N ILE A 189 -28.62 -32.84 3.19
CA ILE A 189 -28.90 -32.92 4.63
C ILE A 189 -27.69 -32.40 5.43
N PRO A 190 -27.83 -31.29 6.19
CA PRO A 190 -26.71 -30.73 6.94
C PRO A 190 -26.36 -31.59 8.16
N ALA A 191 -25.10 -32.01 8.24
CA ALA A 191 -24.51 -32.59 9.44
C ALA A 191 -24.01 -31.50 10.40
N GLU A 192 -23.35 -30.47 9.85
CA GLU A 192 -22.94 -29.25 10.54
C GLU A 192 -23.17 -28.02 9.67
N VAL A 193 -23.35 -26.87 10.34
CA VAL A 193 -23.46 -25.56 9.70
C VAL A 193 -22.57 -24.56 10.42
N ALA A 194 -21.99 -23.63 9.67
CA ALA A 194 -21.28 -22.48 10.22
C ALA A 194 -21.81 -21.19 9.60
N PHE A 195 -22.01 -20.17 10.42
CA PHE A 195 -22.56 -18.89 9.98
C PHE A 195 -21.73 -17.72 10.48
N CYS A 196 -21.25 -16.89 9.55
CA CYS A 196 -20.48 -15.70 9.90
C CYS A 196 -20.65 -14.62 8.83
N ALA A 197 -20.96 -13.39 9.23
CA ALA A 197 -20.98 -12.21 8.34
C ALA A 197 -21.69 -12.46 6.99
N ARG A 198 -22.91 -13.04 7.01
CA ARG A 198 -23.73 -13.40 5.83
C ARG A 198 -23.18 -14.56 4.96
N HIS A 199 -22.10 -15.19 5.37
CA HIS A 199 -21.58 -16.41 4.77
C HIS A 199 -22.10 -17.62 5.53
N ILE A 200 -22.59 -18.60 4.79
CA ILE A 200 -23.15 -19.85 5.28
C ILE A 200 -22.31 -20.98 4.73
N ALA A 201 -21.73 -21.79 5.61
CA ALA A 201 -21.11 -23.05 5.23
C ALA A 201 -21.98 -24.20 5.72
N VAL A 202 -22.18 -25.18 4.84
CA VAL A 202 -22.99 -26.38 5.09
C VAL A 202 -22.12 -27.59 4.80
N MET A 203 -22.04 -28.49 5.77
CA MET A 203 -21.28 -29.74 5.66
C MET A 203 -22.23 -30.93 5.79
N THR A 204 -22.18 -31.85 4.83
CA THR A 204 -22.79 -33.19 4.92
C THR A 204 -21.71 -34.21 5.32
N GLU A 205 -21.97 -35.52 5.23
CA GLU A 205 -20.92 -36.51 5.50
C GLU A 205 -19.75 -36.44 4.51
N LEU A 206 -19.99 -36.01 3.26
CA LEU A 206 -19.00 -36.05 2.17
C LEU A 206 -18.94 -34.78 1.32
N ASP A 207 -19.86 -33.83 1.51
CA ASP A 207 -19.94 -32.61 0.72
C ASP A 207 -19.82 -31.37 1.61
N VAL A 208 -19.19 -30.33 1.08
CA VAL A 208 -19.13 -28.99 1.68
C VAL A 208 -19.63 -27.98 0.66
N LEU A 209 -20.57 -27.13 1.07
CA LEU A 209 -21.14 -26.05 0.28
C LEU A 209 -21.02 -24.73 1.05
N ILE A 210 -20.44 -23.70 0.42
CA ILE A 210 -20.32 -22.36 0.98
C ILE A 210 -21.10 -21.38 0.11
N LEU A 211 -21.97 -20.62 0.77
CA LEU A 211 -22.88 -19.64 0.18
C LEU A 211 -22.66 -18.28 0.83
N LYS A 212 -22.90 -17.21 0.09
CA LYS A 212 -22.94 -15.83 0.59
C LYS A 212 -24.29 -15.20 0.28
N LEU A 213 -24.88 -14.54 1.26
CA LEU A 213 -26.12 -13.78 1.12
C LEU A 213 -25.81 -12.34 0.74
N GLU A 214 -26.09 -11.96 -0.50
CA GLU A 214 -25.89 -10.60 -1.01
C GLU A 214 -27.19 -9.80 -0.99
N PRO A 215 -27.18 -8.54 -0.55
CA PRO A 215 -28.37 -7.70 -0.57
C PRO A 215 -28.62 -7.18 -2.01
N VAL A 216 -29.85 -7.28 -2.48
CA VAL A 216 -30.26 -6.74 -3.78
C VAL A 216 -30.60 -5.26 -3.60
N GLN A 217 -29.85 -4.36 -4.25
CA GLN A 217 -30.24 -2.96 -4.37
C GLN A 217 -31.33 -2.85 -5.44
N GLN A 218 -32.53 -2.43 -5.05
CA GLN A 218 -33.56 -2.06 -6.03
C GLN A 218 -33.15 -0.72 -6.66
N SER A 219 -32.58 -0.75 -7.86
CA SER A 219 -32.38 0.48 -8.63
C SER A 219 -33.75 1.03 -9.03
N THR A 220 -34.01 2.28 -8.66
CA THR A 220 -35.10 3.09 -9.22
C THR A 220 -34.77 3.39 -10.69
N ASP A 221 -34.99 2.41 -11.56
CA ASP A 221 -35.16 2.67 -12.97
C ASP A 221 -36.35 1.83 -13.45
N GLY A 222 -37.47 2.53 -13.59
CA GLY A 222 -38.71 1.95 -14.09
C GLY A 222 -38.51 1.54 -15.53
N THR A 223 -38.21 0.26 -15.75
CA THR A 223 -38.64 -0.44 -16.96
C THR A 223 -38.80 -1.91 -16.59
N GLU A 224 -40.04 -2.37 -16.60
CA GLU A 224 -40.38 -3.79 -16.65
C GLU A 224 -39.61 -4.46 -17.80
N LYS A 225 -38.54 -5.17 -17.45
CA LYS A 225 -37.94 -6.26 -18.22
C LYS A 225 -37.78 -7.37 -17.19
N GLY A 226 -38.74 -8.26 -17.03
CA GLY A 226 -39.24 -9.12 -18.09
C GLY A 226 -38.78 -10.51 -17.74
N ALA A 227 -39.69 -11.30 -17.18
CA ALA A 227 -39.54 -12.74 -17.05
C ALA A 227 -39.18 -13.31 -18.43
N HIS A 228 -37.92 -13.65 -18.65
CA HIS A 228 -37.53 -14.44 -19.81
C HIS A 228 -37.71 -15.93 -19.49
N SER A 229 -38.93 -16.40 -19.77
CA SER A 229 -39.20 -17.59 -20.59
C SER A 229 -38.19 -18.74 -20.48
N LEU A 230 -38.45 -19.72 -19.61
CA LEU A 230 -38.20 -21.11 -19.97
C LEU A 230 -39.44 -21.65 -20.67
N SER A 231 -39.25 -22.00 -21.94
CA SER A 231 -40.20 -22.65 -22.82
C SER A 231 -40.93 -23.80 -22.15
N THR A 232 -42.24 -23.74 -22.25
CA THR A 232 -43.18 -24.85 -22.10
C THR A 232 -42.69 -26.03 -22.94
N LEU A 233 -42.22 -27.10 -22.29
CA LEU A 233 -42.02 -28.38 -22.97
C LEU A 233 -43.38 -29.07 -23.01
N GLU A 234 -43.88 -29.25 -24.23
CA GLU A 234 -45.14 -29.89 -24.56
C GLU A 234 -45.22 -31.30 -23.92
N LYS A 235 -46.39 -31.61 -23.37
CA LYS A 235 -46.78 -33.00 -23.06
C LYS A 235 -46.84 -33.78 -24.39
N PRO A 236 -46.21 -34.95 -24.52
CA PRO A 236 -46.67 -35.93 -25.48
C PRO A 236 -47.88 -36.68 -24.90
N GLU A 237 -48.87 -36.85 -25.76
CA GLU A 237 -50.09 -37.61 -25.53
C GLU A 237 -49.80 -39.11 -25.36
N ASP A 238 -50.74 -39.78 -24.71
CA ASP A 238 -50.84 -41.22 -24.48
C ASP A 238 -50.68 -42.06 -25.76
N GLU A 239 -49.71 -42.98 -25.76
CA GLU A 239 -49.85 -44.27 -26.46
C GLU A 239 -49.26 -45.39 -25.59
N ASP A 240 -50.13 -46.18 -24.97
CA ASP A 240 -49.83 -47.57 -24.60
C ASP A 240 -50.06 -48.45 -25.85
N PRO A 241 -49.20 -49.46 -26.13
CA PRO A 241 -49.55 -50.79 -25.62
C PRO A 241 -48.35 -51.71 -25.25
N LEU A 242 -48.45 -52.25 -24.03
CA LEU A 242 -48.25 -53.65 -23.61
C LEU A 242 -47.09 -54.53 -24.15
N SER A 243 -46.42 -55.14 -23.17
CA SER A 243 -45.81 -56.48 -23.13
C SER A 243 -44.38 -56.65 -23.69
N HIS A 244 -43.39 -56.82 -22.82
CA HIS A 244 -42.98 -58.14 -22.32
C HIS A 244 -41.77 -58.00 -21.36
N THR A 245 -41.89 -58.70 -20.25
CA THR A 245 -40.83 -59.11 -19.32
C THR A 245 -39.51 -59.47 -20.00
N SER A 246 -38.44 -58.77 -19.62
CA SER A 246 -37.11 -59.35 -19.44
C SER A 246 -36.28 -58.42 -18.55
N GLN A 247 -36.08 -58.84 -17.30
CA GLN A 247 -34.95 -58.37 -16.49
C GLN A 247 -33.67 -58.56 -17.31
N PRO A 248 -32.79 -57.57 -17.45
CA PRO A 248 -31.38 -57.83 -17.42
C PRO A 248 -30.95 -57.75 -15.96
N GLU A 249 -30.36 -58.83 -15.47
CA GLU A 249 -29.42 -58.79 -14.36
C GLU A 249 -28.33 -57.77 -14.74
N LEU A 250 -28.51 -56.53 -14.31
CA LEU A 250 -27.41 -55.57 -14.23
C LEU A 250 -26.85 -55.76 -12.83
N ASP A 251 -25.69 -56.41 -12.77
CA ASP A 251 -24.74 -56.24 -11.67
C ASP A 251 -24.79 -54.77 -11.20
N GLU A 252 -25.00 -54.54 -9.90
CA GLU A 252 -25.01 -53.21 -9.28
C GLU A 252 -23.66 -52.51 -9.51
N PHE A 253 -23.49 -51.89 -10.68
CA PHE A 253 -22.43 -50.91 -10.89
C PHE A 253 -22.81 -49.68 -10.07
N ILE A 254 -22.23 -49.56 -8.87
CA ILE A 254 -22.21 -48.29 -8.13
C ILE A 254 -21.49 -47.29 -9.04
N ILE A 255 -22.22 -46.32 -9.61
CA ILE A 255 -21.60 -45.20 -10.33
C ILE A 255 -20.97 -44.32 -9.25
N CYS A 256 -19.68 -44.53 -9.04
CA CYS A 256 -18.89 -43.75 -8.12
C CYS A 256 -18.68 -42.38 -8.75
N GLN A 257 -19.44 -41.39 -8.30
CA GLN A 257 -19.22 -40.00 -8.69
C GLN A 257 -17.79 -39.60 -8.31
N LYS A 258 -17.08 -38.91 -9.22
CA LYS A 258 -15.69 -38.50 -9.00
C LYS A 258 -15.62 -37.39 -7.92
N PRO A 259 -14.47 -37.21 -7.24
CA PRO A 259 -14.29 -36.06 -6.36
C PRO A 259 -14.35 -34.78 -7.20
N VAL A 260 -15.06 -33.77 -6.70
CA VAL A 260 -15.30 -32.50 -7.41
C VAL A 260 -14.92 -31.34 -6.50
N GLU A 261 -14.23 -30.35 -7.05
CA GLU A 261 -13.91 -29.09 -6.40
C GLU A 261 -14.27 -27.95 -7.37
N LEU A 262 -15.17 -27.07 -6.94
CA LEU A 262 -15.65 -25.92 -7.72
C LEU A 262 -15.47 -24.66 -6.87
N LEU A 263 -14.78 -23.67 -7.42
CA LEU A 263 -14.44 -22.41 -6.75
C LEU A 263 -15.13 -21.23 -7.44
N GLY A 264 -15.54 -20.23 -6.67
CA GLY A 264 -16.13 -19.00 -7.19
C GLY A 264 -17.38 -19.28 -8.03
N GLU A 265 -17.49 -18.67 -9.20
CA GLU A 265 -18.69 -18.80 -10.05
C GLU A 265 -18.95 -20.22 -10.54
N ASP A 266 -17.90 -21.03 -10.71
CA ASP A 266 -18.02 -22.43 -11.13
C ASP A 266 -18.81 -23.26 -10.11
N SER A 267 -18.85 -22.84 -8.85
CA SER A 267 -19.65 -23.51 -7.81
C SER A 267 -21.16 -23.46 -8.07
N LYS A 268 -21.66 -22.57 -8.96
CA LYS A 268 -23.05 -22.60 -9.45
C LYS A 268 -23.37 -23.84 -10.28
N LEU A 269 -22.36 -24.51 -10.82
CA LEU A 269 -22.50 -25.77 -11.55
C LEU A 269 -22.72 -26.96 -10.61
N CYS A 270 -22.73 -26.76 -9.29
CA CYS A 270 -23.18 -27.81 -8.39
C CYS A 270 -24.69 -28.04 -8.60
N ASP A 271 -25.09 -29.30 -8.75
CA ASP A 271 -26.49 -29.71 -8.97
C ASP A 271 -27.39 -29.52 -7.71
N ILE A 272 -27.08 -28.54 -6.86
CA ILE A 272 -27.77 -28.26 -5.59
C ILE A 272 -28.49 -26.91 -5.71
N PRO A 273 -29.80 -26.91 -6.04
CA PRO A 273 -30.59 -25.69 -6.10
C PRO A 273 -30.85 -25.15 -4.69
N VAL A 274 -30.60 -23.85 -4.49
CA VAL A 274 -30.93 -23.14 -3.25
C VAL A 274 -31.96 -22.06 -3.56
N THR A 275 -33.13 -22.14 -2.92
CA THR A 275 -34.19 -21.11 -3.06
C THR A 275 -34.40 -20.36 -1.75
N LEU A 276 -34.70 -19.05 -1.87
CA LEU A 276 -34.86 -18.14 -0.74
C LEU A 276 -36.34 -17.82 -0.50
N GLU A 277 -36.78 -17.97 0.74
CA GLU A 277 -38.09 -17.54 1.21
C GLU A 277 -37.91 -16.52 2.35
N SER A 278 -38.29 -15.26 2.11
CA SER A 278 -38.31 -14.22 3.15
C SER A 278 -39.55 -14.38 4.02
N THR A 279 -39.38 -14.40 5.34
CA THR A 279 -40.49 -14.51 6.29
C THR A 279 -40.76 -13.22 7.07
N ALA A 280 -40.00 -12.16 6.81
CA ALA A 280 -40.22 -10.84 7.37
C ALA A 280 -41.47 -10.19 6.77
N LEU A 281 -42.20 -9.40 7.58
CA LEU A 281 -43.33 -8.61 7.08
C LEU A 281 -42.80 -7.57 6.07
N PRO A 282 -43.47 -7.36 4.92
CA PRO A 282 -43.05 -6.38 3.94
C PRO A 282 -43.21 -4.97 4.52
N THR A 283 -42.14 -4.46 5.11
CA THR A 283 -41.95 -3.03 5.42
C THR A 283 -41.16 -2.38 4.28
N GLU A 284 -41.23 -1.05 4.16
CA GLU A 284 -40.54 -0.30 3.08
C GLU A 284 -39.01 -0.55 3.02
N ASP A 285 -38.41 -1.10 4.08
CA ASP A 285 -36.98 -1.44 4.19
C ASP A 285 -36.65 -2.95 4.07
N THR A 286 -37.54 -3.78 3.53
CA THR A 286 -37.31 -5.23 3.47
C THR A 286 -36.16 -5.58 2.51
N LYS A 287 -34.99 -5.86 3.07
CA LYS A 287 -33.78 -6.25 2.31
C LYS A 287 -34.02 -7.58 1.59
N CYS A 288 -34.11 -7.52 0.26
CA CYS A 288 -34.10 -8.72 -0.58
C CYS A 288 -32.67 -9.29 -0.64
N PHE A 289 -32.53 -10.61 -0.53
CA PHE A 289 -31.24 -11.28 -0.62
C PHE A 289 -31.16 -12.13 -1.90
N GLN A 290 -29.96 -12.23 -2.46
CA GLN A 290 -29.59 -13.21 -3.48
C GLN A 290 -28.52 -14.14 -2.91
N VAL A 291 -28.55 -15.42 -3.33
CA VAL A 291 -27.51 -16.38 -2.98
C VAL A 291 -26.40 -16.35 -4.02
N GLN A 292 -25.17 -16.14 -3.57
CA GLN A 292 -23.97 -16.37 -4.34
C GLN A 292 -23.32 -17.67 -3.84
N TYR A 293 -22.96 -18.57 -4.77
CA TYR A 293 -22.21 -19.78 -4.47
C TYR A 293 -20.71 -19.44 -4.49
N LEU A 294 -19.96 -19.88 -3.47
CA LEU A 294 -18.54 -19.56 -3.33
C LEU A 294 -17.64 -20.80 -3.45
N LEU A 295 -18.00 -21.91 -2.81
CA LEU A 295 -17.24 -23.16 -2.83
C LEU A 295 -18.20 -24.33 -2.80
N PHE A 296 -17.96 -25.30 -3.68
CA PHE A 296 -18.54 -26.64 -3.55
C PHE A 296 -17.44 -27.68 -3.64
N ARG A 297 -17.39 -28.60 -2.68
CA ARG A 297 -16.43 -29.71 -2.68
C ARG A 297 -17.10 -31.01 -2.28
N ARG A 298 -16.91 -32.04 -3.10
CA ARG A 298 -17.42 -33.41 -2.91
C ARG A 298 -16.27 -34.39 -2.77
N PHE A 299 -16.33 -35.22 -1.73
CA PHE A 299 -15.40 -36.31 -1.48
C PHE A 299 -16.00 -37.66 -1.87
N THR A 300 -15.14 -38.56 -2.33
CA THR A 300 -15.54 -39.93 -2.67
C THR A 300 -15.24 -40.87 -1.52
N PRO A 301 -16.17 -41.75 -1.14
CA PRO A 301 -15.91 -42.76 -0.13
C PRO A 301 -14.88 -43.78 -0.65
N ASP A 302 -13.97 -44.21 0.23
CA ASP A 302 -12.96 -45.22 -0.11
C ASP A 302 -13.63 -46.58 -0.36
N GLN A 303 -13.49 -47.09 -1.58
CA GLN A 303 -14.13 -48.34 -2.03
C GLN A 303 -13.25 -49.57 -1.81
N SER A 304 -12.44 -49.58 -0.76
CA SER A 304 -11.66 -50.76 -0.45
C SER A 304 -12.60 -51.90 0.02
N PRO A 305 -12.38 -53.16 -0.40
CA PRO A 305 -13.25 -54.30 -0.07
C PRO A 305 -13.19 -54.72 1.41
N PHE A 306 -12.35 -54.07 2.22
CA PHE A 306 -12.26 -54.22 3.67
C PHE A 306 -12.96 -53.02 4.30
N GLY A 307 -14.30 -53.09 4.39
CA GLY A 307 -15.15 -51.94 4.67
C GLY A 307 -14.78 -51.15 5.93
N PHE A 308 -14.40 -49.88 5.74
CA PHE A 308 -14.48 -48.83 6.75
C PHE A 308 -14.90 -47.51 6.08
N CYS A 309 -16.21 -47.36 5.79
CA CYS A 309 -16.77 -46.09 5.28
C CYS A 309 -16.55 -44.89 6.24
N GLU A 310 -16.22 -45.15 7.51
CA GLU A 310 -15.90 -44.12 8.51
C GLU A 310 -14.59 -43.36 8.26
N GLU A 311 -13.72 -43.83 7.37
CA GLU A 311 -12.42 -43.19 7.10
C GLU A 311 -12.52 -41.96 6.17
N THR A 312 -13.70 -41.73 5.57
CA THR A 312 -13.92 -40.62 4.60
C THR A 312 -14.97 -39.59 5.04
N LYS A 313 -15.55 -39.73 6.24
CA LYS A 313 -16.58 -38.81 6.73
C LYS A 313 -15.99 -37.51 7.27
N LEU A 314 -16.56 -36.37 6.87
CA LEU A 314 -16.22 -35.06 7.41
C LEU A 314 -16.66 -34.94 8.88
N HIS A 315 -15.82 -34.35 9.73
CA HIS A 315 -16.06 -34.29 11.18
C HIS A 315 -16.00 -32.89 11.80
N SER A 316 -15.46 -31.90 11.10
CA SER A 316 -15.31 -30.53 11.62
C SER A 316 -15.57 -29.49 10.53
N LEU A 317 -16.38 -28.47 10.83
CA LEU A 317 -16.60 -27.28 9.98
C LEU A 317 -16.50 -25.98 10.81
N GLN A 318 -15.71 -25.01 10.36
CA GLN A 318 -15.55 -23.70 11.01
C GLN A 318 -15.43 -22.55 9.99
N LEU A 319 -16.06 -21.42 10.30
CA LEU A 319 -15.83 -20.12 9.66
C LEU A 319 -15.11 -19.20 10.65
N LEU A 320 -13.92 -18.74 10.28
CA LEU A 320 -13.07 -17.88 11.11
C LEU A 320 -12.97 -16.48 10.47
N PRO A 321 -13.62 -15.45 11.04
CA PRO A 321 -13.47 -14.08 10.58
C PRO A 321 -12.19 -13.43 11.13
N VAL A 322 -11.55 -12.60 10.31
CA VAL A 322 -10.52 -11.63 10.71
C VAL A 322 -11.06 -10.24 10.38
N PHE A 323 -11.00 -9.33 11.35
CA PHE A 323 -11.51 -7.97 11.21
C PHE A 323 -10.36 -6.99 11.01
N GLN A 324 -10.64 -5.85 10.38
CA GLN A 324 -9.66 -4.79 10.24
C GLN A 324 -9.32 -4.20 11.62
N ALA A 325 -8.03 -3.98 11.88
CA ALA A 325 -7.58 -3.30 13.08
C ALA A 325 -7.77 -1.78 12.88
N ASP A 326 -8.85 -1.23 13.42
CA ASP A 326 -9.04 0.22 13.43
C ASP A 326 -7.94 0.87 14.26
N ALA A 327 -7.19 1.81 13.67
CA ALA A 327 -6.35 2.73 14.43
C ALA A 327 -7.25 3.49 15.39
N VAL A 328 -7.12 3.23 16.69
CA VAL A 328 -7.91 3.83 17.76
C VAL A 328 -7.63 5.34 17.81
N THR A 329 -8.35 6.14 17.02
CA THR A 329 -8.59 7.53 17.37
C THR A 329 -9.62 7.52 18.48
N ALA A 330 -9.14 7.69 19.71
CA ALA A 330 -9.95 7.72 20.92
C ALA A 330 -10.86 8.95 20.95
N HIS A 331 -11.93 9.00 20.17
CA HIS A 331 -13.09 9.85 20.42
C HIS A 331 -14.33 9.26 19.73
N GLU A 332 -15.39 9.13 20.53
CA GLU A 332 -16.77 8.70 20.21
C GLU A 332 -17.03 7.19 20.21
N GLU A 333 -17.56 6.71 21.35
CA GLU A 333 -18.23 5.41 21.55
C GLU A 333 -19.55 5.34 20.75
N THR A 334 -19.47 5.48 19.43
CA THR A 334 -20.50 4.94 18.55
C THR A 334 -19.99 3.59 18.05
N GLU A 335 -20.84 2.56 18.13
CA GLU A 335 -20.54 1.20 17.66
C GLU A 335 -20.18 1.24 16.16
N LYS A 336 -18.91 1.50 15.83
CA LYS A 336 -18.40 1.29 14.47
C LYS A 336 -18.51 -0.20 14.19
N GLU A 337 -19.34 -0.57 13.22
CA GLU A 337 -19.42 -1.95 12.72
C GLU A 337 -18.01 -2.37 12.30
N ARG A 338 -17.40 -3.33 13.01
CA ARG A 338 -16.07 -3.84 12.68
C ARG A 338 -16.09 -4.39 11.25
N GLU A 339 -15.33 -3.79 10.37
CA GLU A 339 -15.26 -4.23 8.97
C GLU A 339 -14.54 -5.59 8.89
N LEU A 340 -15.16 -6.52 8.17
CA LEU A 340 -14.60 -7.86 7.94
C LEU A 340 -13.47 -7.74 6.91
N LEU A 341 -12.23 -8.00 7.34
CA LEU A 341 -11.05 -7.97 6.48
C LEU A 341 -10.96 -9.23 5.62
N SER A 342 -10.99 -10.39 6.27
CA SER A 342 -10.89 -11.70 5.62
C SER A 342 -11.79 -12.71 6.32
N LEU A 343 -12.22 -13.74 5.58
CA LEU A 343 -12.99 -14.86 6.13
C LEU A 343 -12.37 -16.16 5.66
N PHE A 344 -12.10 -17.06 6.61
CA PHE A 344 -11.54 -18.37 6.34
C PHE A 344 -12.55 -19.47 6.61
N CYS A 345 -12.58 -20.48 5.74
CA CYS A 345 -13.37 -21.68 5.94
C CYS A 345 -12.45 -22.89 6.12
N PHE A 346 -12.64 -23.61 7.21
CA PHE A 346 -11.92 -24.85 7.49
C PHE A 346 -12.88 -26.02 7.62
N PHE A 347 -12.53 -27.12 6.98
CA PHE A 347 -13.20 -28.40 7.17
C PHE A 347 -12.22 -29.56 7.07
N SER A 348 -12.57 -30.68 7.69
CA SER A 348 -11.63 -31.77 7.93
C SER A 348 -12.23 -33.16 7.73
N LEU A 349 -11.52 -33.99 6.97
CA LEU A 349 -11.63 -35.44 6.94
C LEU A 349 -10.76 -36.06 8.04
N PRO A 350 -10.90 -37.36 8.33
CA PRO A 350 -10.14 -38.00 9.39
C PRO A 350 -8.62 -37.95 9.19
N HIS A 351 -8.12 -37.85 7.95
CA HIS A 351 -6.68 -37.80 7.66
C HIS A 351 -6.20 -36.49 7.02
N VAL A 352 -7.11 -35.63 6.55
CA VAL A 352 -6.74 -34.41 5.83
C VAL A 352 -7.68 -33.25 6.19
N GLY A 353 -7.13 -32.10 6.56
CA GLY A 353 -7.86 -30.84 6.71
C GLY A 353 -7.59 -29.86 5.58
N TYR A 354 -8.59 -29.05 5.22
CA TYR A 354 -8.48 -28.02 4.19
C TYR A 354 -8.88 -26.66 4.74
N LEU A 355 -8.08 -25.64 4.43
CA LEU A 355 -8.31 -24.25 4.80
C LEU A 355 -8.42 -23.39 3.54
N TYR A 356 -9.55 -22.72 3.37
CA TYR A 356 -9.83 -21.82 2.25
C TYR A 356 -9.94 -20.37 2.70
N SER A 357 -9.51 -19.44 1.86
CA SER A 357 -9.99 -18.05 1.88
C SER A 357 -11.34 -18.01 1.18
N VAL A 358 -12.31 -17.32 1.76
CA VAL A 358 -13.65 -17.12 1.16
C VAL A 358 -14.06 -15.63 1.18
N GLY A 359 -13.06 -14.74 1.24
CA GLY A 359 -13.23 -13.29 1.26
C GLY A 359 -13.33 -12.68 -0.14
N LYS A 360 -12.31 -11.90 -0.53
CA LYS A 360 -12.24 -11.26 -1.87
C LYS A 360 -12.11 -12.28 -3.00
N SER A 361 -11.28 -13.30 -2.80
CA SER A 361 -11.12 -14.45 -3.68
C SER A 361 -11.38 -15.74 -2.91
N VAL A 362 -11.84 -16.77 -3.63
CA VAL A 362 -11.99 -18.13 -3.08
C VAL A 362 -10.80 -18.97 -3.50
N GLU A 363 -9.91 -19.29 -2.56
CA GLU A 363 -8.67 -20.03 -2.84
C GLU A 363 -8.33 -21.01 -1.70
N LEU A 364 -7.71 -22.13 -2.06
CA LEU A 364 -7.17 -23.08 -1.10
C LEU A 364 -5.83 -22.56 -0.57
N ILE A 365 -5.79 -22.23 0.72
CA ILE A 365 -4.62 -21.65 1.39
C ILE A 365 -3.67 -22.75 1.87
N SER A 366 -4.20 -23.77 2.54
CA SER A 366 -3.38 -24.80 3.19
C SER A 366 -4.10 -26.12 3.31
N THR A 367 -3.32 -27.20 3.20
CA THR A 367 -3.78 -28.58 3.42
C THR A 367 -2.98 -29.20 4.56
N TYR A 368 -3.68 -29.80 5.52
CA TYR A 368 -3.12 -30.39 6.73
C TYR A 368 -3.19 -31.90 6.64
N GLN A 369 -2.04 -32.57 6.61
CA GLN A 369 -1.98 -34.04 6.61
C GLN A 369 -1.79 -34.54 8.04
N TYR A 370 -2.69 -35.42 8.49
CA TYR A 370 -2.64 -36.01 9.81
C TYR A 370 -1.97 -37.39 9.76
N SER A 371 -1.11 -37.67 10.73
CA SER A 371 -0.42 -38.96 10.83
C SER A 371 -1.32 -40.10 11.29
N GLU A 372 -2.41 -39.77 11.99
CA GLU A 372 -3.36 -40.70 12.61
C GLU A 372 -4.78 -40.22 12.32
N LYS A 373 -5.77 -41.08 12.54
CA LYS A 373 -7.18 -40.71 12.40
C LYS A 373 -7.53 -39.61 13.42
N SER A 374 -7.95 -38.46 12.89
CA SER A 374 -8.44 -37.35 13.69
C SER A 374 -9.92 -37.54 14.04
N GLU A 375 -10.27 -37.18 15.27
CA GLU A 375 -11.63 -37.24 15.79
C GLU A 375 -12.33 -35.88 15.65
N GLN A 376 -11.59 -34.79 15.89
CA GLN A 376 -12.08 -33.42 15.77
C GLN A 376 -10.91 -32.45 15.58
N ALA A 377 -11.15 -31.32 14.91
CA ALA A 377 -10.18 -30.26 14.71
C ALA A 377 -10.77 -28.87 14.97
N VAL A 378 -10.00 -27.97 15.57
CA VAL A 378 -10.40 -26.59 15.92
C VAL A 378 -9.39 -25.60 15.36
N LEU A 379 -9.87 -24.69 14.51
CA LEU A 379 -9.08 -23.63 13.89
C LEU A 379 -9.11 -22.39 14.78
N THR A 380 -7.95 -21.81 14.99
CA THR A 380 -7.77 -20.50 15.63
C THR A 380 -6.97 -19.58 14.69
N PRO A 381 -6.90 -18.26 14.95
CA PRO A 381 -6.08 -17.36 14.15
C PRO A 381 -4.59 -17.73 14.11
N GLN A 382 -4.08 -18.39 15.15
CA GLN A 382 -2.66 -18.72 15.32
C GLN A 382 -2.34 -20.19 15.01
N PHE A 383 -3.27 -21.10 15.31
CA PHE A 383 -3.01 -22.55 15.28
C PHE A 383 -4.22 -23.36 14.82
N LEU A 384 -3.94 -24.57 14.35
CA LEU A 384 -4.92 -25.62 14.17
C LEU A 384 -4.66 -26.71 15.20
N HIS A 385 -5.63 -26.95 16.07
CA HIS A 385 -5.58 -28.01 17.09
C HIS A 385 -6.35 -29.23 16.61
N VAL A 386 -5.71 -30.39 16.60
CA VAL A 386 -6.30 -31.64 16.10
C VAL A 386 -6.19 -32.69 17.19
N ILE A 387 -7.30 -33.36 17.50
CA ILE A 387 -7.31 -34.48 18.45
C ILE A 387 -7.39 -35.81 17.70
N THR A 388 -6.59 -36.77 18.17
CA THR A 388 -6.66 -38.18 17.78
C THR A 388 -7.10 -39.01 19.00
N SER A 389 -7.22 -40.33 18.86
CA SER A 389 -7.54 -41.23 19.97
C SER A 389 -6.57 -41.17 21.16
N GLU A 390 -5.35 -40.66 20.95
CA GLU A 390 -4.30 -40.62 21.98
C GLU A 390 -3.61 -39.25 22.13
N LYS A 391 -3.80 -38.32 21.19
CA LYS A 391 -2.91 -37.15 21.07
C LYS A 391 -3.68 -35.87 20.79
N LEU A 392 -3.18 -34.77 21.35
CA LEU A 392 -3.49 -33.41 20.95
C LEU A 392 -2.31 -32.87 20.12
N GLN A 393 -2.56 -32.65 18.83
CA GLN A 393 -1.61 -32.09 17.86
C GLN A 393 -1.87 -30.59 17.67
N CYS A 394 -0.82 -29.85 17.32
CA CYS A 394 -0.87 -28.41 17.05
C CYS A 394 -0.10 -28.10 15.76
N PHE A 395 -0.76 -27.46 14.80
CA PHE A 395 -0.20 -27.05 13.51
C PHE A 395 -0.22 -25.53 13.38
N THR A 396 0.76 -24.97 12.67
CA THR A 396 0.75 -23.55 12.28
C THR A 396 -0.27 -23.29 11.17
N VAL A 397 -0.76 -22.05 11.07
CA VAL A 397 -1.76 -21.66 10.07
C VAL A 397 -1.29 -20.48 9.23
N ARG A 398 -1.97 -20.24 8.11
CA ARG A 398 -1.64 -19.20 7.13
C ARG A 398 -2.67 -18.06 7.08
N CYS A 399 -3.61 -18.03 8.01
CA CYS A 399 -4.64 -17.01 8.12
C CYS A 399 -4.04 -15.59 8.15
N SER A 400 -2.99 -15.36 8.96
CA SER A 400 -2.33 -14.05 9.06
C SER A 400 -1.56 -13.64 7.80
N ALA A 401 -1.02 -14.61 7.05
CA ALA A 401 -0.33 -14.34 5.78
C ALA A 401 -1.29 -13.88 4.68
N ALA A 402 -2.48 -14.48 4.63
CA ALA A 402 -3.54 -14.10 3.70
C ALA A 402 -4.18 -12.77 4.12
N ALA A 403 -4.55 -12.62 5.40
CA ALA A 403 -5.16 -11.40 5.92
C ALA A 403 -4.26 -10.16 5.74
N ALA A 404 -2.94 -10.31 5.90
CA ALA A 404 -2.01 -9.21 5.67
C ALA A 404 -2.10 -8.64 4.24
N ARG A 405 -2.20 -9.52 3.24
CA ARG A 405 -2.29 -9.13 1.82
C ARG A 405 -3.64 -8.53 1.48
N ASP A 406 -4.70 -8.95 2.16
CA ASP A 406 -6.02 -8.34 2.06
C ASP A 406 -6.05 -6.92 2.66
N GLU A 407 -5.24 -6.68 3.71
CA GLU A 407 -5.12 -5.40 4.43
C GLU A 407 -4.29 -4.37 3.65
N ASP A 408 -3.12 -4.77 3.15
CA ASP A 408 -2.16 -3.86 2.51
C ASP A 408 -1.70 -4.39 1.14
N PRO A 409 -2.07 -3.72 0.03
CA PRO A 409 -1.68 -4.13 -1.32
C PRO A 409 -0.19 -3.92 -1.62
N TYR A 410 0.56 -3.19 -0.78
CA TYR A 410 2.00 -3.00 -0.92
C TYR A 410 2.82 -4.13 -0.28
N ILE A 411 2.19 -5.16 0.28
CA ILE A 411 2.90 -6.37 0.70
C ILE A 411 3.48 -7.08 -0.52
N ASP A 412 4.68 -7.64 -0.34
CA ASP A 412 5.51 -8.27 -1.38
C ASP A 412 6.13 -7.26 -2.37
N THR A 413 6.23 -5.99 -1.96
CA THR A 413 7.04 -4.95 -2.62
C THR A 413 8.38 -4.74 -1.90
N THR A 414 9.23 -3.82 -2.37
CA THR A 414 10.46 -3.43 -1.68
C THR A 414 10.20 -2.70 -0.34
N VAL A 415 8.96 -2.29 -0.06
CA VAL A 415 8.60 -1.54 1.16
C VAL A 415 8.21 -2.48 2.29
N LYS A 416 7.35 -3.47 2.03
CA LYS A 416 6.85 -4.43 3.03
C LYS A 416 6.84 -5.85 2.47
N ALA A 417 7.12 -6.81 3.33
CA ALA A 417 7.08 -8.24 3.03
C ALA A 417 6.30 -9.02 4.09
N CYS A 418 5.74 -10.15 3.67
CA CYS A 418 5.11 -11.12 4.56
C CYS A 418 5.44 -12.53 4.04
N PRO A 419 5.72 -13.50 4.91
CA PRO A 419 5.91 -14.88 4.44
C PRO A 419 4.77 -15.34 3.52
N PRO A 420 5.08 -16.10 2.46
CA PRO A 420 4.08 -16.45 1.46
C PRO A 420 3.04 -17.40 2.04
N VAL A 421 1.82 -17.33 1.51
CA VAL A 421 0.72 -18.24 1.89
C VAL A 421 1.06 -19.70 1.56
N THR A 422 1.88 -19.91 0.52
CA THR A 422 2.38 -21.23 0.08
C THR A 422 3.47 -21.82 0.96
N LEU A 423 3.91 -21.13 2.01
CA LEU A 423 4.90 -21.65 2.95
C LEU A 423 4.38 -22.94 3.62
N ASP A 424 5.16 -24.03 3.53
CA ASP A 424 4.83 -25.32 4.15
C ASP A 424 4.40 -25.17 5.61
N VAL A 425 3.30 -25.81 6.03
CA VAL A 425 2.89 -25.81 7.44
C VAL A 425 3.80 -26.70 8.28
N CYS A 426 3.94 -26.39 9.57
CA CYS A 426 4.67 -27.22 10.52
C CYS A 426 3.81 -27.68 11.70
N THR A 427 4.20 -28.82 12.25
CA THR A 427 3.68 -29.37 13.51
C THR A 427 4.56 -28.97 14.67
N LEU A 428 3.95 -28.55 15.76
CA LEU A 428 4.59 -28.32 17.05
C LEU A 428 4.52 -29.59 17.91
N ARG A 429 5.12 -29.54 19.11
CA ARG A 429 5.11 -30.68 20.04
C ARG A 429 3.68 -31.07 20.42
N MET A 430 3.38 -32.36 20.26
CA MET A 430 2.10 -32.97 20.66
C MET A 430 2.06 -33.29 22.16
N GLN A 431 0.85 -33.31 22.72
CA GLN A 431 0.58 -33.73 24.10
C GLN A 431 -0.30 -34.98 24.12
N LEU A 432 0.05 -35.95 24.98
CA LEU A 432 -0.64 -37.23 25.08
C LEU A 432 -1.80 -37.16 26.08
N PHE A 433 -2.92 -37.75 25.72
CA PHE A 433 -4.13 -37.87 26.54
C PHE A 433 -4.79 -39.23 26.32
N ILE A 434 -5.54 -39.73 27.30
CA ILE A 434 -6.20 -41.04 27.21
C ILE A 434 -7.61 -40.84 26.65
N GLY A 435 -7.84 -41.22 25.40
CA GLY A 435 -9.15 -41.16 24.74
C GLY A 435 -9.75 -39.76 24.60
N PRO A 436 -9.08 -38.76 24.00
CA PRO A 436 -9.73 -37.51 23.58
C PRO A 436 -10.97 -37.78 22.71
N ARG A 437 -12.07 -37.08 23.00
CA ARG A 437 -13.33 -37.23 22.25
C ARG A 437 -13.90 -35.94 21.72
N ALA A 438 -13.64 -34.81 22.37
CA ALA A 438 -14.11 -33.52 21.91
C ALA A 438 -13.20 -32.39 22.37
N ILE A 439 -13.09 -31.35 21.54
CA ILE A 439 -12.25 -30.17 21.76
C ILE A 439 -13.04 -28.88 21.49
N CYS A 440 -12.77 -27.85 22.27
CA CYS A 440 -13.25 -26.49 22.04
C CYS A 440 -12.15 -25.49 22.38
N HIS A 441 -12.09 -24.36 21.67
CA HIS A 441 -11.15 -23.29 21.92
C HIS A 441 -11.87 -22.06 22.47
N PHE A 442 -11.27 -21.41 23.46
CA PHE A 442 -11.74 -20.13 23.98
C PHE A 442 -10.55 -19.28 24.46
N LYS A 443 -10.29 -18.15 23.79
CA LYS A 443 -9.14 -17.29 24.07
C LYS A 443 -7.85 -18.11 24.17
N ASN A 444 -7.11 -18.03 25.27
CA ASN A 444 -5.86 -18.78 25.45
C ASN A 444 -6.07 -20.15 26.11
N HIS A 445 -7.28 -20.72 25.98
CA HIS A 445 -7.65 -21.98 26.63
C HIS A 445 -8.21 -22.98 25.61
N ILE A 446 -7.70 -24.21 25.69
CA ILE A 446 -8.24 -25.37 24.98
C ILE A 446 -8.97 -26.23 25.99
N ILE A 447 -10.23 -26.53 25.72
CA ILE A 447 -11.05 -27.39 26.57
C ILE A 447 -11.15 -28.75 25.89
N LEU A 448 -10.70 -29.77 26.62
CA LEU A 448 -10.56 -31.13 26.10
C LEU A 448 -11.35 -32.12 26.95
N LEU A 449 -12.29 -32.81 26.32
CA LEU A 449 -12.99 -33.94 26.93
C LEU A 449 -12.27 -35.24 26.59
N THR A 450 -11.88 -35.98 27.62
CA THR A 450 -11.31 -37.32 27.49
C THR A 450 -12.23 -38.36 28.11
N LYS A 451 -12.35 -39.52 27.46
CA LYS A 451 -13.12 -40.65 27.92
C LYS A 451 -12.34 -41.93 27.68
N ALA A 452 -12.09 -42.68 28.73
CA ALA A 452 -11.45 -43.98 28.63
C ALA A 452 -12.43 -44.98 28.02
N ASP A 453 -12.00 -45.69 26.98
CA ASP A 453 -12.80 -46.75 26.38
C ASP A 453 -12.87 -47.95 27.33
N SER A 454 -14.08 -48.31 27.75
CA SER A 454 -14.33 -49.40 28.70
C SER A 454 -14.25 -50.80 28.08
N GLU A 455 -14.12 -50.91 26.76
CA GLU A 455 -14.28 -52.17 26.04
C GLU A 455 -13.06 -53.12 26.18
N ASP A 456 -11.86 -52.59 26.47
CA ASP A 456 -10.63 -53.40 26.52
C ASP A 456 -10.40 -54.20 27.82
N ILE A 457 -11.24 -54.03 28.84
CA ILE A 457 -11.09 -54.77 30.11
C ILE A 457 -11.66 -56.20 30.02
N THR A 458 -12.53 -56.48 29.03
CA THR A 458 -13.19 -57.80 28.92
C THR A 458 -12.52 -58.79 27.96
N GLU A 459 -11.63 -58.34 27.06
CA GLU A 459 -11.01 -59.20 26.03
C GLU A 459 -9.53 -59.54 26.21
N ARG A 460 -8.87 -59.13 27.31
CA ARG A 460 -7.53 -59.67 27.64
C ARG A 460 -7.64 -61.07 28.22
N ARG A 461 -7.60 -62.05 27.32
CA ARG A 461 -7.23 -63.46 27.52
C ARG A 461 -6.37 -63.67 28.78
N LYS A 462 -6.90 -64.45 29.72
CA LYS A 462 -6.14 -65.08 30.80
C LYS A 462 -4.93 -65.84 30.22
N PRO A 463 -3.68 -65.57 30.66
CA PRO A 463 -2.64 -66.58 30.60
C PRO A 463 -2.66 -67.39 31.90
N ALA A 464 -2.82 -68.71 31.75
CA ALA A 464 -2.69 -69.67 32.82
C ALA A 464 -1.26 -69.66 33.41
N ARG A 465 -1.13 -69.33 34.70
CA ARG A 465 -0.07 -69.88 35.56
C ARG A 465 -0.60 -70.14 36.97
N ARG A 466 -0.58 -71.43 37.35
CA ARG A 466 -0.70 -71.94 38.72
C ARG A 466 0.41 -71.35 39.60
N MET A 467 0.06 -70.87 40.79
CA MET A 467 0.83 -71.05 42.03
C MET A 467 -0.07 -70.82 43.25
N LEU A 468 0.21 -71.55 44.34
CA LEU A 468 -0.62 -71.81 45.51
C LEU A 468 -0.51 -70.76 46.64
N SER A 469 -1.50 -70.83 47.56
CA SER A 469 -1.56 -70.33 48.95
C SER A 469 -2.16 -68.93 49.14
N ARG A 470 -2.99 -68.59 50.14
CA ARG A 470 -3.46 -69.23 51.39
C ARG A 470 -4.75 -68.48 51.82
N LYS A 471 -5.67 -69.13 52.54
CA LYS A 471 -6.89 -68.53 53.11
C LYS A 471 -6.55 -67.44 54.15
N ALA A 472 -7.28 -66.32 54.13
CA ALA A 472 -7.68 -65.57 55.33
C ALA A 472 -8.84 -64.60 55.03
N ASP A 473 -9.93 -64.82 55.77
CA ASP A 473 -11.06 -63.99 56.22
C ASP A 473 -11.62 -62.80 55.42
N SER A 474 -12.95 -62.88 55.30
CA SER A 474 -13.91 -61.85 54.95
C SER A 474 -13.93 -60.68 55.94
N LYS A 475 -13.71 -59.46 55.44
CA LYS A 475 -14.31 -58.23 55.99
C LYS A 475 -14.79 -57.34 54.84
N SER A 476 -16.07 -57.01 54.88
CA SER A 476 -16.77 -56.09 53.98
C SER A 476 -16.06 -54.73 53.93
N ARG A 477 -15.43 -54.41 52.80
CA ARG A 477 -15.02 -53.05 52.48
C ARG A 477 -16.06 -52.44 51.54
N THR A 478 -16.64 -51.36 52.02
CA THR A 478 -17.37 -50.34 51.26
C THR A 478 -16.72 -50.15 49.89
N ASN A 479 -17.52 -50.22 48.82
CA ASN A 479 -17.07 -49.95 47.45
C ASN A 479 -16.28 -48.64 47.42
N PRO A 480 -15.01 -48.62 46.97
CA PRO A 480 -14.40 -47.36 46.59
C PRO A 480 -15.23 -46.80 45.43
N LYS A 481 -15.62 -45.52 45.53
CA LYS A 481 -16.22 -44.79 44.41
C LYS A 481 -15.29 -45.02 43.21
N SER A 482 -15.76 -45.72 42.18
CA SER A 482 -14.98 -45.88 40.96
C SER A 482 -14.66 -44.48 40.44
N GLU A 483 -13.39 -44.21 40.18
CA GLU A 483 -13.01 -42.97 39.51
C GLU A 483 -13.82 -42.85 38.21
N PRO A 484 -14.36 -41.66 37.89
CA PRO A 484 -15.07 -41.46 36.65
C PRO A 484 -14.13 -41.77 35.48
N GLY A 485 -14.55 -42.61 34.53
CA GLY A 485 -13.79 -42.94 33.32
C GLY A 485 -13.69 -41.79 32.30
N TRP A 486 -13.84 -40.54 32.76
CA TRP A 486 -13.87 -39.33 31.94
C TRP A 486 -13.22 -38.17 32.70
N ASN A 487 -12.62 -37.23 31.96
CA ASN A 487 -12.10 -35.98 32.50
C ASN A 487 -12.36 -34.84 31.51
N LEU A 488 -12.66 -33.65 32.04
CA LEU A 488 -12.74 -32.42 31.27
C LEU A 488 -11.56 -31.53 31.66
N TYR A 489 -10.64 -31.29 30.74
CA TYR A 489 -9.45 -30.49 30.96
C TYR A 489 -9.62 -29.08 30.40
N ILE A 490 -9.06 -28.10 31.11
CA ILE A 490 -8.71 -26.78 30.60
C ILE A 490 -7.19 -26.77 30.45
N ILE A 491 -6.72 -26.66 29.21
CA ILE A 491 -5.31 -26.60 28.85
C ILE A 491 -5.03 -25.16 28.45
N ASN A 492 -4.20 -24.47 29.23
CA ASN A 492 -3.75 -23.13 28.91
C ASN A 492 -2.69 -23.20 27.81
N THR A 493 -2.86 -22.45 26.74
CA THR A 493 -1.81 -22.26 25.72
C THR A 493 -0.71 -21.37 26.28
N VAL A 494 0.52 -21.55 25.78
CA VAL A 494 1.63 -20.65 26.10
C VAL A 494 1.36 -19.28 25.46
N SER A 495 1.78 -18.20 26.12
CA SER A 495 1.60 -16.86 25.54
C SER A 495 2.36 -16.74 24.22
N THR A 496 1.79 -15.99 23.26
CA THR A 496 2.39 -15.77 21.93
C THR A 496 3.85 -15.31 22.04
N ILE A 497 4.14 -14.38 22.95
CA ILE A 497 5.49 -13.82 23.15
C ILE A 497 6.46 -14.87 23.69
N GLN A 498 6.02 -15.69 24.65
CA GLN A 498 6.88 -16.75 25.20
C GLN A 498 7.19 -17.82 24.15
N LEU A 499 6.19 -18.24 23.38
CA LEU A 499 6.40 -19.20 22.29
C LEU A 499 7.26 -18.61 21.18
N TYR A 500 7.09 -17.33 20.83
CA TYR A 500 7.96 -16.61 19.90
C TYR A 500 9.42 -16.63 20.36
N ARG A 501 9.69 -16.32 21.64
CA ARG A 501 11.05 -16.38 22.20
C ARG A 501 11.64 -17.79 22.11
N GLU A 502 10.83 -18.82 22.41
CA GLU A 502 11.25 -20.22 22.26
C GLU A 502 11.61 -20.55 20.80
N MET A 503 10.82 -20.06 19.83
CA MET A 503 11.10 -20.25 18.40
C MET A 503 12.42 -19.59 17.98
N VAL A 504 12.69 -18.37 18.46
CA VAL A 504 13.95 -17.65 18.22
C VAL A 504 15.14 -18.36 18.85
N ASP A 505 15.01 -18.85 20.09
CA ASP A 505 16.11 -19.60 20.72
C ASP A 505 16.34 -20.95 20.02
N TYR A 506 15.27 -21.61 19.56
CA TYR A 506 15.37 -22.87 18.83
C TYR A 506 15.98 -22.70 17.43
N SER A 507 15.75 -21.57 16.75
CA SER A 507 16.31 -21.31 15.42
C SER A 507 17.83 -21.19 15.41
N ARG A 508 18.43 -20.72 16.51
CA ARG A 508 19.90 -20.67 16.68
C ARG A 508 20.57 -22.04 16.53
N THR A 509 19.84 -23.13 16.76
CA THR A 509 20.37 -24.49 16.54
C THR A 509 20.56 -24.83 15.05
N TYR A 510 19.87 -24.11 14.15
CA TYR A 510 19.92 -24.33 12.71
C TYR A 510 20.81 -23.34 11.95
N GLU A 511 21.25 -22.24 12.59
CA GLU A 511 22.03 -21.16 11.96
C GLU A 511 23.25 -21.66 11.17
N ASN A 512 23.92 -22.71 11.65
CA ASN A 512 25.18 -23.19 11.06
C ASN A 512 25.03 -24.42 10.13
N VAL A 513 23.87 -25.08 10.08
CA VAL A 513 23.73 -26.42 9.44
C VAL A 513 22.55 -26.51 8.48
N LYS A 514 21.44 -25.79 8.70
CA LYS A 514 20.22 -25.86 7.90
C LYS A 514 19.58 -24.49 7.71
N THR A 515 20.11 -23.71 6.78
CA THR A 515 19.67 -22.33 6.46
C THR A 515 18.16 -22.25 6.15
N GLU A 516 17.63 -23.17 5.34
CA GLU A 516 16.21 -23.24 5.00
C GLU A 516 15.29 -23.60 6.19
N SER A 517 15.78 -24.39 7.16
CA SER A 517 15.02 -24.69 8.38
C SER A 517 14.96 -23.48 9.31
N CYS A 518 16.02 -22.67 9.35
CA CYS A 518 16.08 -21.44 10.12
C CYS A 518 15.10 -20.39 9.56
N ILE A 519 15.18 -20.10 8.26
CA ILE A 519 14.29 -19.14 7.58
C ILE A 519 12.82 -19.54 7.76
N HIS A 520 12.51 -20.82 7.58
CA HIS A 520 11.16 -21.33 7.78
C HIS A 520 10.68 -21.12 9.21
N LEU A 521 11.48 -21.47 10.22
CA LEU A 521 11.09 -21.31 11.62
C LEU A 521 10.92 -19.83 12.00
N MET A 522 11.77 -18.94 11.49
CA MET A 522 11.62 -17.49 11.69
C MET A 522 10.40 -16.93 10.97
N SER A 523 10.07 -17.47 9.80
CA SER A 523 8.84 -17.12 9.07
C SER A 523 7.61 -17.53 9.85
N GLU A 524 7.61 -18.73 10.45
CA GLU A 524 6.53 -19.20 11.34
C GLU A 524 6.39 -18.32 12.59
N ALA A 525 7.52 -17.95 13.19
CA ALA A 525 7.54 -17.07 14.36
C ALA A 525 6.97 -15.67 14.03
N HIS A 526 7.31 -15.13 12.86
CA HIS A 526 6.76 -13.87 12.37
C HIS A 526 5.24 -13.95 12.11
N LEU A 527 4.76 -15.03 11.47
CA LEU A 527 3.33 -15.24 11.23
C LEU A 527 2.53 -15.40 12.53
N LEU A 528 3.11 -16.03 13.54
CA LEU A 528 2.54 -16.17 14.88
C LEU A 528 2.33 -14.80 15.55
N VAL A 529 3.37 -13.96 15.58
CA VAL A 529 3.28 -12.61 16.17
C VAL A 529 2.31 -11.74 15.39
N ARG A 530 2.35 -11.80 14.05
CA ARG A 530 1.42 -11.05 13.20
C ARG A 530 -0.05 -11.46 13.44
N ALA A 531 -0.32 -12.76 13.57
CA ALA A 531 -1.66 -13.26 13.88
C ALA A 531 -2.18 -12.71 15.22
N ALA A 532 -1.31 -12.52 16.22
CA ALA A 532 -1.68 -11.92 17.50
C ALA A 532 -1.96 -10.41 17.39
N ILE A 533 -1.19 -9.67 16.58
CA ILE A 533 -1.44 -8.23 16.33
C ILE A 533 -2.80 -8.01 15.64
N MET A 534 -3.19 -8.94 14.76
CA MET A 534 -4.47 -8.89 14.05
C MET A 534 -5.68 -9.32 14.89
N ASP A 535 -5.51 -9.76 16.15
CA ASP A 535 -6.62 -10.15 17.02
C ASP A 535 -7.07 -8.98 17.93
N PRO A 536 -8.19 -8.29 17.61
CA PRO A 536 -8.67 -7.11 18.33
C PRO A 536 -9.23 -7.43 19.73
N SER A 537 -9.33 -8.70 20.11
CA SER A 537 -9.93 -9.13 21.37
C SER A 537 -8.93 -9.38 22.50
N SER A 538 -7.63 -9.22 22.23
CA SER A 538 -6.58 -9.87 23.01
C SER A 538 -5.63 -8.96 23.81
N LEU A 539 -5.67 -7.62 23.70
CA LEU A 539 -4.56 -6.79 24.20
C LEU A 539 -4.94 -5.73 25.25
N LYS A 540 -4.23 -5.77 26.37
CA LYS A 540 -4.00 -4.59 27.23
C LYS A 540 -2.92 -3.72 26.57
N SER A 541 -2.94 -2.40 26.80
CA SER A 541 -1.99 -1.45 26.18
C SER A 541 -0.51 -1.86 26.33
N ASP A 542 -0.13 -2.47 27.45
CA ASP A 542 1.27 -2.90 27.69
C ASP A 542 1.67 -4.14 26.88
N GLU A 543 0.72 -5.07 26.65
CA GLU A 543 0.95 -6.30 25.88
C GLU A 543 1.04 -5.99 24.37
N GLU A 544 0.31 -4.97 23.91
CA GLU A 544 0.37 -4.48 22.54
C GLU A 544 1.76 -3.93 22.19
N GLU A 545 2.37 -3.14 23.07
CA GLU A 545 3.71 -2.61 22.85
C GLU A 545 4.77 -3.74 22.83
N GLU A 546 4.63 -4.75 23.70
CA GLU A 546 5.52 -5.90 23.71
C GLU A 546 5.40 -6.74 22.43
N LEU A 547 4.17 -6.91 21.89
CA LEU A 547 3.95 -7.59 20.62
C LEU A 547 4.50 -6.79 19.42
N LEU A 548 4.31 -5.47 19.38
CA LEU A 548 4.88 -4.63 18.34
C LEU A 548 6.41 -4.66 18.35
N ARG A 549 7.02 -4.71 19.55
CA ARG A 549 8.46 -4.91 19.71
C ARG A 549 8.90 -6.27 19.19
N ALA A 550 8.20 -7.35 19.58
CA ALA A 550 8.46 -8.70 19.07
C ALA A 550 8.28 -8.78 17.54
N PHE A 551 7.33 -8.04 16.97
CA PHE A 551 7.14 -7.96 15.52
C PHE A 551 8.33 -7.30 14.83
N ARG A 552 8.78 -6.13 15.31
CA ARG A 552 9.98 -5.46 14.77
C ARG A 552 11.23 -6.33 14.89
N GLU A 553 11.40 -7.02 16.03
CA GLU A 553 12.48 -8.00 16.22
C GLU A 553 12.37 -9.16 15.23
N SER A 554 11.17 -9.72 15.00
CA SER A 554 10.97 -10.81 14.04
C SER A 554 11.33 -10.39 12.61
N CYS A 555 10.99 -9.15 12.23
CA CYS A 555 11.39 -8.55 10.95
C CYS A 555 12.92 -8.42 10.88
N ALA A 556 13.58 -7.96 11.95
CA ALA A 556 15.04 -7.89 11.99
C ALA A 556 15.70 -9.27 11.84
N PHE A 557 15.20 -10.31 12.51
CA PHE A 557 15.73 -11.66 12.38
C PHE A 557 15.52 -12.25 10.99
N LEU A 558 14.38 -11.99 10.34
CA LEU A 558 14.16 -12.39 8.95
C LEU A 558 15.10 -11.63 8.00
N GLY A 559 15.27 -10.32 8.20
CA GLY A 559 16.28 -9.52 7.49
C GLY A 559 17.68 -10.10 7.63
N ASP A 560 18.07 -10.49 8.85
CA ASP A 560 19.36 -11.12 9.14
C ASP A 560 19.50 -12.46 8.42
N CYS A 561 18.45 -13.28 8.37
CA CYS A 561 18.46 -14.56 7.65
C CYS A 561 18.65 -14.37 6.14
N TYR A 562 17.86 -13.50 5.50
CA TYR A 562 17.97 -13.24 4.06
C TYR A 562 19.28 -12.51 3.68
N SER A 563 19.91 -11.81 4.63
CA SER A 563 21.19 -11.14 4.43
C SER A 563 22.39 -12.06 4.58
N ARG A 564 22.32 -13.05 5.48
CA ARG A 564 23.42 -13.97 5.80
C ARG A 564 23.41 -15.27 4.98
N PHE A 565 22.27 -15.68 4.45
CA PHE A 565 22.15 -16.94 3.73
C PHE A 565 22.02 -16.71 2.22
N ASP A 566 22.79 -17.46 1.43
CA ASP A 566 22.65 -17.48 -0.03
C ASP A 566 21.31 -18.15 -0.40
N THR A 567 20.30 -17.32 -0.64
CA THR A 567 18.94 -17.72 -0.96
C THR A 567 18.51 -17.07 -2.26
N LYS A 568 17.60 -17.70 -3.01
CA LYS A 568 17.02 -17.09 -4.23
C LYS A 568 16.27 -15.79 -3.91
N ASP A 569 15.71 -15.71 -2.71
CA ASP A 569 14.87 -14.60 -2.25
C ASP A 569 15.64 -13.60 -1.38
N TYR A 570 16.95 -13.44 -1.63
CA TYR A 570 17.83 -12.51 -0.90
C TYR A 570 17.32 -11.06 -0.91
N HIS A 571 16.54 -10.68 -1.92
CA HIS A 571 15.94 -9.35 -2.07
C HIS A 571 14.94 -9.02 -0.95
N LEU A 572 14.38 -10.04 -0.27
CA LEU A 572 13.47 -9.85 0.86
C LEU A 572 14.16 -9.26 2.11
N ALA A 573 15.50 -9.25 2.16
CA ALA A 573 16.23 -8.59 3.24
C ALA A 573 15.84 -7.10 3.40
N LEU A 574 15.65 -6.38 2.29
CA LEU A 574 15.32 -4.96 2.28
C LEU A 574 13.97 -4.63 2.96
N PRO A 575 12.83 -5.18 2.50
CA PRO A 575 11.53 -4.89 3.13
C PRO A 575 11.48 -5.35 4.59
N TYR A 576 12.13 -6.46 4.97
CA TYR A 576 12.16 -6.90 6.36
C TYR A 576 12.96 -5.94 7.27
N TYR A 577 14.09 -5.39 6.82
CA TYR A 577 14.80 -4.34 7.57
C TYR A 577 14.02 -3.02 7.65
N ARG A 578 13.28 -2.65 6.60
CA ARG A 578 12.39 -1.48 6.67
C ARG A 578 11.30 -1.65 7.71
N MET A 579 10.69 -2.83 7.76
CA MET A 579 9.64 -3.16 8.73
C MET A 579 10.14 -3.30 10.17
N SER A 580 11.43 -3.58 10.39
CA SER A 580 12.01 -3.59 11.73
C SER A 580 12.23 -2.19 12.30
N GLY A 581 12.38 -1.19 11.42
CA GLY A 581 12.67 0.20 11.80
C GLY A 581 14.10 0.40 12.33
N LEU A 582 15.01 -0.54 12.05
CA LEU A 582 16.42 -0.43 12.44
C LEU A 582 17.16 0.55 11.53
N SER A 583 18.13 1.26 12.10
CA SER A 583 19.04 2.10 11.34
C SER A 583 20.11 1.26 10.61
N MET A 584 20.75 1.81 9.59
CA MET A 584 21.81 1.11 8.86
C MET A 584 22.99 0.75 9.78
N ALA A 585 23.36 1.64 10.71
CA ALA A 585 24.39 1.38 11.71
C ALA A 585 24.04 0.19 12.62
N GLU A 586 22.77 0.07 13.03
CA GLU A 586 22.29 -1.05 13.85
C GLU A 586 22.35 -2.37 13.09
N VAL A 587 21.93 -2.39 11.82
CA VAL A 587 22.00 -3.59 10.95
C VAL A 587 23.46 -4.04 10.78
N LEU A 588 24.39 -3.12 10.51
CA LEU A 588 25.82 -3.44 10.37
C LEU A 588 26.40 -4.03 11.66
N LYS A 589 26.03 -3.48 12.83
CA LYS A 589 26.46 -4.02 14.13
C LYS A 589 25.93 -5.43 14.40
N ARG A 590 24.72 -5.75 13.93
CA ARG A 590 24.11 -7.09 14.09
C ARG A 590 24.74 -8.15 13.20
N LEU A 591 25.16 -7.76 12.00
CA LEU A 591 25.69 -8.69 11.01
C LEU A 591 27.20 -8.88 11.09
N ILE A 592 27.94 -7.86 11.51
CA ILE A 592 29.41 -7.83 11.44
C ILE A 592 29.99 -7.86 12.86
N SER A 593 30.41 -9.04 13.31
CA SER A 593 31.25 -9.17 14.50
C SER A 593 32.65 -8.59 14.27
N GLU A 594 33.28 -8.07 15.32
CA GLU A 594 34.60 -7.39 15.26
C GLU A 594 35.78 -8.27 14.81
N SER A 595 35.60 -9.58 14.65
CA SER A 595 36.68 -10.54 14.44
C SER A 595 36.82 -11.11 13.02
N ASP A 596 36.03 -10.68 12.04
CA ASP A 596 35.93 -11.40 10.75
C ASP A 596 36.49 -10.62 9.56
N GLU A 597 37.81 -10.74 9.34
CA GLU A 597 38.50 -10.15 8.19
C GLU A 597 38.40 -11.00 6.90
N MET A 598 37.74 -12.16 6.92
CA MET A 598 37.74 -13.15 5.82
C MET A 598 36.35 -13.66 5.38
N GLN A 599 35.26 -12.94 5.64
CA GLN A 599 33.94 -13.36 5.14
C GLN A 599 33.69 -12.94 3.69
N THR A 600 33.18 -13.87 2.89
CA THR A 600 32.44 -13.58 1.66
C THR A 600 31.10 -12.96 2.05
N TYR A 601 30.85 -11.72 1.65
CA TYR A 601 29.57 -11.06 1.91
C TYR A 601 28.51 -11.58 0.95
N GLU A 602 27.39 -12.04 1.50
CA GLU A 602 26.29 -12.59 0.70
C GLU A 602 25.48 -11.52 -0.02
N ARG A 603 24.80 -11.93 -1.10
CA ARG A 603 24.06 -11.04 -2.01
C ARG A 603 22.97 -10.23 -1.31
N GLY A 604 22.33 -10.77 -0.28
CA GLY A 604 21.26 -10.10 0.46
C GLY A 604 21.73 -8.86 1.21
N LEU A 605 22.87 -8.94 1.91
CA LEU A 605 23.46 -7.79 2.60
C LEU A 605 23.88 -6.70 1.61
N VAL A 606 24.53 -7.09 0.51
CA VAL A 606 24.94 -6.14 -0.55
C VAL A 606 23.71 -5.48 -1.16
N PHE A 607 22.66 -6.25 -1.47
CA PHE A 607 21.41 -5.73 -2.00
C PHE A 607 20.76 -4.71 -1.05
N TYR A 608 20.68 -5.01 0.24
CA TYR A 608 20.18 -4.07 1.25
C TYR A 608 21.01 -2.78 1.27
N LEU A 609 22.34 -2.89 1.39
CA LEU A 609 23.20 -1.71 1.46
C LEU A 609 23.14 -0.87 0.18
N THR A 610 23.12 -1.48 -1.01
CA THR A 610 23.02 -0.75 -2.27
C THR A 610 21.73 0.07 -2.33
N HIS A 611 20.59 -0.50 -1.96
CA HIS A 611 19.32 0.23 -2.00
C HIS A 611 19.27 1.30 -0.91
N SER A 612 19.68 0.97 0.31
CA SER A 612 19.64 1.91 1.42
C SER A 612 20.64 3.06 1.28
N LEU A 613 21.79 2.87 0.62
CA LEU A 613 22.78 3.94 0.39
C LEU A 613 22.42 4.84 -0.80
N ASN A 614 21.64 4.32 -1.75
CA ASN A 614 21.13 5.10 -2.88
C ASN A 614 19.91 5.94 -2.51
N GLU A 615 19.23 5.61 -1.41
CA GLU A 615 18.13 6.40 -0.88
C GLU A 615 18.68 7.61 -0.09
N ASP A 616 18.00 8.76 -0.24
CA ASP A 616 18.38 10.01 0.43
C ASP A 616 17.95 10.00 1.91
N PHE A 617 18.50 9.07 2.69
CA PHE A 617 18.30 9.04 4.14
C PHE A 617 19.15 10.11 4.84
N SER A 618 18.63 10.64 5.94
CA SER A 618 19.34 11.59 6.80
C SER A 618 20.33 10.95 7.79
N GLU A 619 20.49 9.61 7.75
CA GLU A 619 21.39 8.90 8.66
C GLU A 619 22.84 9.06 8.21
N GLU A 620 23.70 9.61 9.09
CA GLU A 620 25.14 9.70 8.87
C GLU A 620 25.84 8.54 9.60
N LEU A 621 26.55 7.68 8.86
CA LEU A 621 27.29 6.57 9.47
C LEU A 621 28.49 7.06 10.26
N SER A 622 28.85 6.34 11.33
CA SER A 622 30.14 6.56 12.02
C SER A 622 31.31 6.20 11.11
N GLN A 623 32.49 6.79 11.36
CA GLN A 623 33.70 6.50 10.58
C GLN A 623 34.03 5.00 10.51
N GLU A 624 33.85 4.27 11.62
CA GLU A 624 34.07 2.82 11.68
C GLU A 624 33.08 2.05 10.79
N SER A 625 31.78 2.37 10.88
CA SER A 625 30.73 1.71 10.10
C SER A 625 30.89 2.00 8.61
N ALA A 626 31.20 3.24 8.27
CA ALA A 626 31.40 3.67 6.88
C ALA A 626 32.63 3.00 6.25
N ASN A 627 33.73 2.86 7.00
CA ASN A 627 34.91 2.12 6.53
C ASN A 627 34.62 0.62 6.35
N LYS A 628 33.75 0.03 7.17
CA LYS A 628 33.30 -1.37 7.00
C LYS A 628 32.47 -1.52 5.72
N VAL A 629 31.52 -0.62 5.45
CA VAL A 629 30.74 -0.62 4.20
C VAL A 629 31.66 -0.54 2.98
N LEU A 630 32.66 0.34 3.03
CA LEU A 630 33.67 0.47 1.98
C LEU A 630 34.44 -0.84 1.74
N GLN A 631 34.82 -1.55 2.81
CA GLN A 631 35.46 -2.86 2.72
C GLN A 631 34.53 -3.92 2.09
N ILE A 632 33.25 -3.93 2.47
CA ILE A 632 32.23 -4.84 1.91
C ILE A 632 32.16 -4.67 0.39
N PHE A 633 31.93 -3.44 -0.09
CA PHE A 633 31.80 -3.18 -1.52
C PHE A 633 33.09 -3.41 -2.29
N CYS A 634 34.26 -3.14 -1.71
CA CYS A 634 35.52 -3.47 -2.38
C CYS A 634 35.65 -4.97 -2.68
N VAL A 635 35.10 -5.84 -1.83
CA VAL A 635 35.18 -7.31 -2.00
C VAL A 635 34.00 -7.83 -2.84
N ALA A 636 32.79 -7.36 -2.56
CA ALA A 636 31.57 -7.94 -3.12
C ALA A 636 31.17 -7.35 -4.48
N ASP A 637 31.22 -6.01 -4.62
CA ASP A 637 30.88 -5.31 -5.87
C ASP A 637 31.70 -4.01 -6.01
N PRO A 638 32.93 -4.09 -6.55
CA PRO A 638 33.81 -2.93 -6.68
C PRO A 638 33.29 -1.88 -7.67
N VAL A 639 32.33 -2.23 -8.55
CA VAL A 639 31.79 -1.32 -9.57
C VAL A 639 30.93 -0.23 -8.94
N GLN A 640 30.19 -0.56 -7.88
CA GLN A 640 29.29 0.37 -7.20
C GLN A 640 30.02 1.32 -6.23
N LEU A 641 31.30 1.06 -5.92
CA LEU A 641 32.07 1.79 -4.93
C LEU A 641 32.10 3.33 -5.16
N PRO A 642 32.30 3.84 -6.40
CA PRO A 642 32.29 5.29 -6.65
C PRO A 642 30.92 5.93 -6.36
N HIS A 643 29.83 5.23 -6.70
CA HIS A 643 28.47 5.71 -6.48
C HIS A 643 28.14 5.76 -4.99
N ILE A 644 28.52 4.72 -4.25
CA ILE A 644 28.27 4.60 -2.81
C ILE A 644 29.03 5.63 -1.98
N LEU A 645 30.28 5.91 -2.34
CA LEU A 645 31.09 6.94 -1.68
C LEU A 645 30.49 8.33 -1.77
N CYS A 646 29.64 8.57 -2.77
CA CYS A 646 28.95 9.83 -2.97
C CYS A 646 27.59 9.88 -2.24
N SER A 647 27.18 8.81 -1.54
CA SER A 647 25.97 8.79 -0.72
C SER A 647 26.09 9.75 0.47
N PRO A 648 24.99 10.44 0.88
CA PRO A 648 24.98 11.28 2.08
C PRO A 648 25.30 10.49 3.36
N CYS A 649 25.00 9.19 3.40
CA CYS A 649 25.30 8.34 4.55
C CYS A 649 26.80 8.13 4.79
N MET A 650 27.64 8.36 3.77
CA MET A 650 29.07 8.07 3.75
C MET A 650 29.96 9.30 4.02
N VAL A 651 29.41 10.39 4.57
CA VAL A 651 30.15 11.65 4.81
C VAL A 651 31.40 11.45 5.68
N ASN A 652 31.33 10.57 6.69
CA ASN A 652 32.39 10.34 7.68
C ASN A 652 33.40 9.24 7.31
N VAL A 653 33.42 8.76 6.06
CA VAL A 653 34.40 7.76 5.59
C VAL A 653 35.84 8.30 5.73
N CYS A 654 36.79 7.43 6.08
CA CYS A 654 38.21 7.78 6.05
C CYS A 654 38.69 8.01 4.60
N PRO A 655 39.06 9.24 4.20
CA PRO A 655 39.38 9.54 2.80
C PRO A 655 40.63 8.78 2.31
N LEU A 656 41.63 8.58 3.17
CA LEU A 656 42.84 7.82 2.85
C LEU A 656 42.54 6.35 2.51
N THR A 657 41.58 5.75 3.22
CA THR A 657 41.16 4.37 2.98
C THR A 657 40.34 4.28 1.69
N ALA A 658 39.44 5.25 1.46
CA ALA A 658 38.66 5.35 0.22
C ALA A 658 39.56 5.42 -1.02
N VAL A 659 40.55 6.32 -1.04
CA VAL A 659 41.49 6.46 -2.17
C VAL A 659 42.25 5.16 -2.44
N LYS A 660 42.74 4.47 -1.40
CA LYS A 660 43.45 3.18 -1.56
C LYS A 660 42.59 2.13 -2.24
N TYR A 661 41.30 2.06 -1.92
CA TYR A 661 40.39 1.12 -2.56
C TYR A 661 40.00 1.56 -3.97
N LEU A 662 39.76 2.86 -4.21
CA LEU A 662 39.50 3.39 -5.55
C LEU A 662 40.67 3.12 -6.51
N GLN A 663 41.92 3.23 -6.06
CA GLN A 663 43.11 2.86 -6.84
C GLN A 663 43.17 1.36 -7.18
N LYS A 664 42.59 0.49 -6.35
CA LYS A 664 42.46 -0.95 -6.68
C LYS A 664 41.40 -1.16 -7.75
N VAL A 665 40.25 -0.47 -7.64
CA VAL A 665 39.16 -0.55 -8.62
C VAL A 665 39.57 0.00 -9.97
N GLU A 666 40.37 1.07 -10.03
CA GLU A 666 40.86 1.67 -11.28
C GLU A 666 41.65 0.68 -12.14
N LYS A 667 42.42 -0.20 -11.50
CA LYS A 667 43.17 -1.27 -12.21
C LYS A 667 42.25 -2.30 -12.86
N ILE A 668 41.03 -2.45 -12.35
CA ILE A 668 40.02 -3.39 -12.85
C ILE A 668 39.19 -2.71 -13.93
N MET A 669 38.70 -1.50 -13.66
CA MET A 669 37.82 -0.76 -14.56
C MET A 669 37.96 0.76 -14.38
N PRO A 670 38.63 1.48 -15.30
CA PRO A 670 38.67 2.93 -15.27
C PRO A 670 37.33 3.52 -15.74
N SER A 671 36.81 4.50 -14.99
CA SER A 671 35.61 5.24 -15.36
C SER A 671 35.74 6.72 -14.99
N VAL A 672 35.00 7.60 -15.67
CA VAL A 672 35.02 9.05 -15.38
C VAL A 672 34.48 9.34 -13.98
N VAL A 673 33.44 8.61 -13.54
CA VAL A 673 32.88 8.72 -12.18
C VAL A 673 33.94 8.33 -11.15
N LEU A 674 34.72 7.27 -11.40
CA LEU A 674 35.81 6.86 -10.52
C LEU A 674 36.88 7.95 -10.37
N THR A 675 37.29 8.58 -11.48
CA THR A 675 38.24 9.69 -11.49
C THR A 675 37.71 10.91 -10.72
N LEU A 676 36.44 11.28 -10.94
CA LEU A 676 35.80 12.37 -10.19
C LEU A 676 35.68 12.05 -8.69
N THR A 677 35.33 10.82 -8.32
CA THR A 677 35.28 10.42 -6.90
C THR A 677 36.68 10.42 -6.27
N LYS A 678 37.74 10.04 -7.01
CA LYS A 678 39.13 10.18 -6.54
C LYS A 678 39.51 11.65 -6.31
N ALA A 679 39.18 12.53 -7.26
CA ALA A 679 39.40 13.98 -7.12
C ALA A 679 38.65 14.54 -5.90
N PHE A 680 37.40 14.13 -5.69
CA PHE A 680 36.61 14.52 -4.52
C PHE A 680 37.23 14.04 -3.19
N MET A 681 37.74 12.80 -3.15
CA MET A 681 38.40 12.27 -1.95
C MET A 681 39.78 12.91 -1.71
N ALA A 682 40.55 13.20 -2.76
CA ALA A 682 41.82 13.93 -2.68
C ALA A 682 41.61 15.34 -2.10
N LEU A 683 40.54 16.01 -2.52
CA LEU A 683 40.13 17.30 -1.97
C LEU A 683 39.81 17.21 -0.46
N LYS A 684 39.10 16.17 -0.01
CA LYS A 684 38.85 15.93 1.42
C LYS A 684 40.12 15.66 2.23
N ILE A 685 41.16 15.09 1.61
CA ILE A 685 42.48 14.88 2.23
C ILE A 685 43.29 16.19 2.32
N GLY A 686 43.01 17.13 1.41
CA GLY A 686 43.83 18.33 1.21
C GLY A 686 45.02 18.12 0.27
N ASP A 687 45.02 17.03 -0.51
CA ASP A 687 46.05 16.77 -1.53
C ASP A 687 45.66 17.41 -2.88
N LEU A 688 46.06 18.67 -3.05
CA LEU A 688 45.78 19.43 -4.27
C LEU A 688 46.50 18.86 -5.50
N THR A 689 47.67 18.24 -5.31
CA THR A 689 48.45 17.70 -6.44
C THR A 689 47.77 16.48 -7.06
N MET A 690 47.19 15.62 -6.22
CA MET A 690 46.40 14.50 -6.68
C MET A 690 45.08 14.98 -7.31
N TYR A 691 44.44 15.99 -6.73
CA TYR A 691 43.22 16.58 -7.30
C TYR A 691 43.47 17.12 -8.72
N GLU A 692 44.51 17.95 -8.92
CA GLU A 692 44.86 18.52 -10.23
C GLU A 692 45.14 17.41 -11.25
N HIS A 693 45.90 16.38 -10.87
CA HIS A 693 46.20 15.26 -11.75
C HIS A 693 44.95 14.49 -12.22
N GLU A 694 44.01 14.24 -11.32
CA GLU A 694 42.76 13.54 -11.63
C GLU A 694 41.82 14.40 -12.49
N MET A 695 41.75 15.71 -12.23
CA MET A 695 40.94 16.64 -13.01
C MET A 695 41.50 16.87 -14.42
N ASP A 696 42.82 16.90 -14.58
CA ASP A 696 43.49 17.03 -15.88
C ASP A 696 43.45 15.76 -16.74
N SER A 697 43.04 14.62 -16.15
CA SER A 697 42.99 13.33 -16.84
C SER A 697 41.96 13.28 -17.98
N TYR A 698 40.90 14.09 -17.92
CA TYR A 698 39.87 14.17 -18.94
C TYR A 698 39.53 15.61 -19.32
N LYS A 699 38.99 15.79 -20.52
CA LYS A 699 38.46 17.09 -20.97
C LYS A 699 37.19 17.46 -20.20
N GLU A 700 36.95 18.75 -19.99
CA GLU A 700 35.78 19.29 -19.27
C GLU A 700 34.44 18.71 -19.73
N ALA A 701 34.24 18.54 -21.05
CA ALA A 701 33.00 17.95 -21.58
C ALA A 701 32.77 16.51 -21.10
N ILE A 702 33.84 15.72 -20.96
CA ILE A 702 33.75 14.33 -20.47
C ILE A 702 33.52 14.33 -18.95
N LEU A 703 34.16 15.24 -18.22
CA LEU A 703 33.93 15.42 -16.79
C LEU A 703 32.48 15.82 -16.50
N ALA A 704 31.90 16.71 -17.32
CA ALA A 704 30.47 17.08 -17.26
C ALA A 704 29.56 15.85 -17.40
N CYS A 705 29.86 14.94 -18.34
CA CYS A 705 29.14 13.67 -18.45
C CYS A 705 29.33 12.74 -17.24
N GLY A 706 30.50 12.79 -16.58
CA GLY A 706 30.75 12.06 -15.34
C GLY A 706 29.81 12.47 -14.20
N PHE A 707 29.49 13.76 -14.08
CA PHE A 707 28.51 14.25 -13.10
C PHE A 707 27.08 13.77 -13.38
N ILE A 708 26.70 13.53 -14.65
CA ILE A 708 25.42 12.88 -14.99
C ILE A 708 25.34 11.48 -14.38
N GLY A 709 26.45 10.74 -14.43
CA GLY A 709 26.57 9.40 -13.87
C GLY A 709 26.48 9.36 -12.34
N GLN A 710 26.93 10.41 -11.66
CA GLN A 710 26.78 10.55 -10.20
C GLN A 710 26.50 12.00 -9.77
N PRO A 711 25.22 12.42 -9.73
CA PRO A 711 24.83 13.78 -9.34
C PRO A 711 25.25 14.15 -7.91
N ASN A 712 25.34 13.15 -7.02
CA ASN A 712 25.62 13.38 -5.60
C ASN A 712 27.05 13.90 -5.31
N LEU A 713 27.91 13.92 -6.33
CA LEU A 713 29.22 14.59 -6.25
C LEU A 713 29.07 16.11 -6.13
N LEU A 714 28.05 16.71 -6.73
CA LEU A 714 27.80 18.14 -6.71
C LEU A 714 26.73 18.53 -5.69
N ARG A 715 25.67 17.73 -5.56
CA ARG A 715 24.52 18.01 -4.71
C ARG A 715 24.26 16.94 -3.66
N GLN A 716 23.62 17.31 -2.55
CA GLN A 716 23.09 16.39 -1.55
C GLN A 716 21.71 16.86 -1.10
N HIS A 717 20.75 15.95 -1.01
CA HIS A 717 19.44 16.27 -0.43
C HIS A 717 19.51 16.18 1.09
N LYS A 718 19.22 17.29 1.79
CA LYS A 718 19.00 17.30 3.24
C LYS A 718 17.58 17.80 3.50
N GLN A 719 16.74 16.95 4.10
CA GLN A 719 15.35 17.28 4.47
C GLN A 719 14.51 17.85 3.31
N GLY A 720 14.67 17.30 2.10
CA GLY A 720 13.96 17.78 0.90
C GLY A 720 14.51 19.07 0.27
N THR A 721 15.64 19.59 0.76
CA THR A 721 16.34 20.75 0.16
C THR A 721 17.67 20.33 -0.45
N VAL A 722 18.00 20.90 -1.61
CA VAL A 722 19.26 20.63 -2.31
C VAL A 722 20.39 21.47 -1.70
N THR A 723 21.40 20.80 -1.15
CA THR A 723 22.59 21.43 -0.59
C THR A 723 23.82 21.13 -1.46
N PRO A 724 24.69 22.12 -1.72
CA PRO A 724 25.92 21.90 -2.48
C PRO A 724 26.98 21.17 -1.64
N THR A 725 27.76 20.31 -2.29
CA THR A 725 28.90 19.62 -1.66
C THR A 725 30.14 20.52 -1.55
N GLU A 726 31.11 20.11 -0.74
CA GLU A 726 32.44 20.74 -0.68
C GLU A 726 33.13 20.77 -2.06
N PHE A 727 32.85 19.76 -2.89
CA PHE A 727 33.33 19.70 -4.26
C PHE A 727 32.77 20.82 -5.13
N ALA A 728 31.45 21.07 -5.04
CA ALA A 728 30.80 22.17 -5.75
C ALA A 728 31.33 23.54 -5.27
N VAL A 729 31.60 23.70 -3.98
CA VAL A 729 32.20 24.92 -3.42
C VAL A 729 33.61 25.13 -3.96
N HIS A 730 34.42 24.09 -4.09
CA HIS A 730 35.75 24.21 -4.65
C HIS A 730 35.73 24.49 -6.17
N LEU A 731 34.87 23.81 -6.92
CA LEU A 731 34.69 24.05 -8.35
C LEU A 731 34.24 25.47 -8.65
N LYS A 732 33.40 26.07 -7.80
CA LYS A 732 33.01 27.47 -7.92
C LYS A 732 34.22 28.41 -7.93
N GLU A 733 35.23 28.16 -7.10
CA GLU A 733 36.40 29.04 -6.97
C GLU A 733 37.46 28.77 -8.05
N GLN A 734 37.65 27.50 -8.45
CA GLN A 734 38.70 27.11 -9.41
C GLN A 734 38.23 27.05 -10.87
N GLN A 735 37.05 26.46 -11.13
CA GLN A 735 36.54 26.14 -12.46
C GLN A 735 35.01 26.37 -12.56
N PRO A 736 34.55 27.63 -12.47
CA PRO A 736 33.11 27.95 -12.51
C PRO A 736 32.43 27.52 -13.82
N GLY A 737 33.16 27.51 -14.94
CA GLY A 737 32.65 27.03 -16.23
C GLY A 737 32.26 25.55 -16.24
N LEU A 738 33.08 24.69 -15.61
CA LEU A 738 32.79 23.25 -15.49
C LEU A 738 31.57 23.01 -14.59
N LEU A 739 31.43 23.77 -13.50
CA LEU A 739 30.28 23.67 -12.60
C LEU A 739 28.96 24.02 -13.33
N VAL A 740 28.97 25.08 -14.14
CA VAL A 740 27.81 25.46 -14.95
C VAL A 740 27.51 24.40 -16.02
N ALA A 741 28.53 23.93 -16.75
CA ALA A 741 28.34 22.87 -17.75
C ALA A 741 27.77 21.57 -17.15
N ALA A 742 28.26 21.16 -15.97
CA ALA A 742 27.78 19.98 -15.28
C ALA A 742 26.33 20.12 -14.79
N THR A 743 25.95 21.29 -14.28
CA THR A 743 24.56 21.55 -13.85
C THR A 743 23.57 21.62 -15.01
N VAL A 744 23.96 22.19 -16.16
CA VAL A 744 23.18 22.12 -17.41
C VAL A 744 22.99 20.67 -17.84
N ALA A 745 24.07 19.87 -17.84
CA ALA A 745 24.00 18.46 -18.20
C ALA A 745 23.09 17.64 -17.26
N LEU A 746 23.07 17.95 -15.96
CA LEU A 746 22.16 17.34 -15.00
C LEU A 746 20.70 17.70 -15.25
N HIS A 747 20.42 18.94 -15.62
CA HIS A 747 19.06 19.39 -15.92
C HIS A 747 18.50 18.73 -17.19
N GLU A 748 19.26 18.75 -18.29
CA GLU A 748 18.85 18.13 -19.57
C GLU A 748 18.60 16.61 -19.46
N ASN A 749 19.20 15.94 -18.48
CA ASN A 749 19.01 14.51 -18.21
C ASN A 749 17.99 14.21 -17.10
N ASN A 750 17.14 15.19 -16.72
CA ASN A 750 16.12 15.07 -15.67
C ASN A 750 16.68 14.60 -14.31
N LYS A 751 17.94 14.95 -14.00
CA LYS A 751 18.55 14.67 -12.69
C LYS A 751 18.37 15.81 -11.70
N MET A 752 18.12 17.04 -12.18
CA MET A 752 17.81 18.20 -11.35
C MET A 752 16.73 19.04 -12.02
N GLU A 753 15.68 19.40 -11.29
CA GLU A 753 14.66 20.31 -11.79
C GLU A 753 15.16 21.77 -11.81
N LEU A 754 14.55 22.62 -12.62
CA LEU A 754 14.98 24.02 -12.75
C LEU A 754 14.91 24.79 -11.41
N GLU A 755 13.89 24.50 -10.60
CA GLU A 755 13.69 25.13 -9.29
C GLU A 755 14.69 24.61 -8.26
N GLU A 756 15.03 23.32 -8.33
CA GLU A 756 16.13 22.73 -7.55
C GLU A 756 17.47 23.41 -7.86
N VAL A 757 17.78 23.67 -9.14
CA VAL A 757 19.01 24.35 -9.55
C VAL A 757 19.06 25.79 -9.02
N ASP A 758 17.93 26.51 -9.04
CA ASP A 758 17.84 27.85 -8.45
C ASP A 758 18.20 27.82 -6.95
N THR A 759 17.64 26.86 -6.19
CA THR A 759 17.97 26.69 -4.76
C THR A 759 19.43 26.29 -4.54
N PHE A 760 19.99 25.44 -5.40
CA PHE A 760 21.37 24.99 -5.36
C PHE A 760 22.36 26.17 -5.47
N PHE A 761 22.22 27.02 -6.50
CA PHE A 761 23.12 28.15 -6.68
C PHE A 761 22.93 29.26 -5.63
N LYS A 762 21.69 29.50 -5.18
CA LYS A 762 21.43 30.45 -4.07
C LYS A 762 22.12 29.99 -2.78
N THR A 763 22.05 28.70 -2.46
CA THR A 763 22.70 28.10 -1.29
C THR A 763 24.23 28.12 -1.43
N LEU A 764 24.77 27.78 -2.60
CA LEU A 764 26.21 27.80 -2.90
C LEU A 764 26.84 29.19 -2.73
N CYS A 765 26.07 30.23 -3.06
CA CYS A 765 26.52 31.62 -2.94
C CYS A 765 26.15 32.29 -1.61
N ARG A 766 25.52 31.56 -0.66
CA ARG A 766 25.13 32.03 0.69
C ARG A 766 24.37 33.36 0.69
N LYS A 767 23.39 33.53 -0.20
CA LYS A 767 22.61 34.77 -0.30
C LYS A 767 21.19 34.65 0.22
N SER A 768 20.64 35.79 0.67
CA SER A 768 19.22 35.94 1.01
C SER A 768 18.35 35.73 -0.24
N GLU A 769 17.07 35.42 -0.02
CA GLU A 769 16.08 35.05 -1.06
C GLU A 769 16.00 36.04 -2.24
N ASN A 770 16.41 37.30 -2.03
CA ASN A 770 16.20 38.40 -2.96
C ASN A 770 17.38 38.71 -3.91
N THR A 771 18.56 38.10 -3.75
CA THR A 771 19.73 38.42 -4.59
C THR A 771 20.14 37.23 -5.46
N ILE A 772 20.00 37.36 -6.78
CA ILE A 772 20.36 36.32 -7.77
C ILE A 772 21.89 36.30 -8.01
N PRO A 773 22.59 35.17 -7.79
CA PRO A 773 24.02 35.05 -8.09
C PRO A 773 24.35 35.09 -9.57
N GLN A 774 25.56 35.61 -9.91
CA GLN A 774 26.02 35.64 -11.30
C GLN A 774 26.11 34.23 -11.91
N LEU A 775 26.60 33.24 -11.15
CA LEU A 775 26.67 31.84 -11.63
C LEU A 775 25.29 31.25 -12.01
N LEU A 776 24.21 31.73 -11.39
CA LEU A 776 22.86 31.31 -11.75
C LEU A 776 22.43 31.94 -13.09
N VAL A 777 22.84 33.19 -13.34
CA VAL A 777 22.66 33.85 -14.65
C VAL A 777 23.47 33.13 -15.72
N ASP A 778 24.74 32.80 -15.43
CA ASP A 778 25.59 32.04 -16.36
C ASP A 778 25.00 30.66 -16.65
N PHE A 779 24.35 30.01 -15.67
CA PHE A 779 23.60 28.78 -15.87
C PHE A 779 22.40 28.96 -16.79
N TRP A 780 21.56 29.99 -16.60
CA TRP A 780 20.45 30.27 -17.50
C TRP A 780 20.94 30.58 -18.92
N GLU A 781 22.01 31.38 -19.07
CA GLU A 781 22.65 31.68 -20.36
C GLU A 781 23.18 30.40 -21.05
N ALA A 782 23.81 29.49 -20.29
CA ALA A 782 24.29 28.22 -20.82
C ALA A 782 23.16 27.24 -21.15
N LEU A 783 22.09 27.22 -20.36
CA LEU A 783 20.93 26.37 -20.60
C LEU A 783 20.17 26.82 -21.86
N LEU A 784 20.03 28.13 -22.10
CA LEU A 784 19.43 28.66 -23.33
C LEU A 784 20.11 28.19 -24.61
N VAL A 785 21.42 27.91 -24.57
CA VAL A 785 22.17 27.41 -25.73
C VAL A 785 21.79 25.97 -26.08
N VAL A 786 21.34 25.18 -25.11
CA VAL A 786 21.10 23.74 -25.25
C VAL A 786 19.60 23.39 -25.21
N CYS A 787 18.78 24.23 -24.58
CA CYS A 787 17.37 23.97 -24.30
C CYS A 787 16.56 23.72 -25.59
N SER A 788 15.81 22.62 -25.60
CA SER A 788 14.95 22.23 -26.72
C SER A 788 13.44 22.36 -26.42
N GLN A 789 13.06 22.68 -25.17
CA GLN A 789 11.67 22.76 -24.72
C GLN A 789 11.16 24.21 -24.70
N GLU A 790 10.11 24.51 -25.46
CA GLU A 790 9.56 25.87 -25.60
C GLU A 790 9.05 26.47 -24.28
N GLU A 791 8.44 25.67 -23.39
CA GLU A 791 7.93 26.15 -22.09
C GLU A 791 9.04 26.63 -21.16
N ILE A 792 10.13 25.86 -21.07
CA ILE A 792 11.31 26.22 -20.28
C ILE A 792 12.02 27.41 -20.92
N LEU A 793 12.10 27.44 -22.25
CA LEU A 793 12.69 28.53 -23.01
C LEU A 793 12.04 29.88 -22.66
N GLN A 794 10.71 30.00 -22.74
CA GLN A 794 10.04 31.27 -22.38
C GLN A 794 10.24 31.65 -20.91
N LYS A 795 10.21 30.67 -19.99
CA LYS A 795 10.48 30.91 -18.55
C LYS A 795 11.91 31.42 -18.33
N LEU A 796 12.91 30.90 -19.05
CA LEU A 796 14.31 31.32 -18.97
C LEU A 796 14.51 32.73 -19.55
N LEU A 797 13.93 33.01 -20.72
CA LEU A 797 13.99 34.32 -21.36
C LEU A 797 13.43 35.42 -20.45
N LEU A 798 12.28 35.18 -19.83
CA LEU A 798 11.67 36.09 -18.86
C LEU A 798 12.55 36.29 -17.62
N ARG A 799 13.13 35.21 -17.06
CA ARG A 799 14.04 35.27 -15.90
C ARG A 799 15.29 36.09 -16.20
N LEU A 800 15.93 35.86 -17.34
CA LEU A 800 17.11 36.61 -17.78
C LEU A 800 16.81 38.09 -18.02
N ALA A 801 15.75 38.39 -18.77
CA ALA A 801 15.29 39.76 -19.00
C ALA A 801 15.04 40.48 -17.67
N SER A 802 14.33 39.83 -16.73
CA SER A 802 14.07 40.41 -15.40
C SER A 802 15.33 40.72 -14.61
N GLN A 803 16.35 39.86 -14.69
CA GLN A 803 17.58 40.04 -13.96
C GLN A 803 18.46 41.14 -14.57
N TYR A 804 18.57 41.21 -15.90
CA TYR A 804 19.29 42.30 -16.57
C TYR A 804 18.61 43.64 -16.31
N VAL A 805 17.29 43.73 -16.45
CA VAL A 805 16.52 44.96 -16.16
C VAL A 805 16.68 45.40 -14.71
N TRP A 806 16.61 44.45 -13.77
CA TRP A 806 16.80 44.78 -12.36
C TRP A 806 18.20 45.34 -12.07
N ARG A 807 19.26 44.75 -12.64
CA ARG A 807 20.64 45.26 -12.49
C ARG A 807 20.84 46.63 -13.12
N ILE A 808 20.27 46.85 -14.31
CA ILE A 808 20.34 48.14 -15.02
C ILE A 808 19.61 49.22 -14.21
N SER A 809 18.38 48.95 -13.79
CA SER A 809 17.55 49.92 -13.03
C SER A 809 18.11 50.27 -11.66
N LYS A 810 18.79 49.31 -11.00
CA LYS A 810 19.46 49.53 -9.70
C LYS A 810 20.92 49.96 -9.80
N GLN A 811 21.49 50.04 -11.00
CA GLN A 811 22.92 50.29 -11.24
C GLN A 811 23.80 49.38 -10.38
N GLN A 812 23.57 48.06 -10.46
CA GLN A 812 24.34 47.06 -9.73
C GLN A 812 25.16 46.20 -10.69
N LEU A 813 26.47 46.10 -10.44
CA LEU A 813 27.37 45.28 -11.25
C LEU A 813 27.24 43.78 -10.91
N PRO A 814 27.56 42.88 -11.86
CA PRO A 814 27.75 41.47 -11.58
C PRO A 814 28.79 41.26 -10.47
N GLU A 815 28.55 40.29 -9.59
CA GLU A 815 29.44 40.03 -8.45
C GLU A 815 30.74 39.33 -8.85
N THR A 816 30.66 38.47 -9.86
CA THR A 816 31.80 37.80 -10.48
C THR A 816 31.80 38.14 -11.96
N LYS A 817 32.95 37.99 -12.62
CA LYS A 817 33.03 38.16 -14.06
C LYS A 817 32.10 37.14 -14.76
N PRO A 818 31.21 37.58 -15.66
CA PRO A 818 30.36 36.67 -16.44
C PRO A 818 31.19 35.67 -17.22
N LEU A 819 30.66 34.44 -17.38
CA LEU A 819 31.38 33.38 -18.09
C LEU A 819 31.39 33.58 -19.61
N LYS A 820 30.33 34.19 -20.16
CA LYS A 820 30.19 34.47 -21.58
C LYS A 820 29.96 35.96 -21.81
N THR A 821 30.62 36.47 -22.83
CA THR A 821 30.38 37.84 -23.33
C THR A 821 29.15 37.90 -24.23
N THR A 822 28.66 39.11 -24.51
CA THR A 822 27.55 39.29 -25.47
C THR A 822 27.88 38.69 -26.84
N GLU A 823 29.12 38.84 -27.31
CA GLU A 823 29.57 38.27 -28.59
C GLU A 823 29.57 36.73 -28.56
N ASP A 824 29.99 36.13 -27.44
CA ASP A 824 29.95 34.67 -27.27
C ASP A 824 28.51 34.14 -27.29
N LEU A 825 27.56 34.86 -26.70
CA LEU A 825 26.15 34.48 -26.67
C LEU A 825 25.51 34.57 -28.06
N ILE A 826 25.74 35.66 -28.79
CA ILE A 826 25.27 35.84 -30.18
C ILE A 826 25.83 34.73 -31.08
N ASN A 827 27.09 34.36 -30.91
CA ASN A 827 27.72 33.31 -31.72
C ASN A 827 27.28 31.89 -31.32
N SER A 828 26.83 31.68 -30.09
CA SER A 828 26.50 30.34 -29.56
C SER A 828 25.00 30.04 -29.47
N CYS A 829 24.11 31.03 -29.49
CA CYS A 829 22.68 30.84 -29.30
C CYS A 829 21.87 31.64 -30.32
N SER A 830 20.93 30.98 -31.01
CA SER A 830 20.03 31.63 -31.98
C SER A 830 19.03 32.59 -31.34
N HIS A 831 18.83 32.51 -30.02
CA HIS A 831 17.91 33.38 -29.30
C HIS A 831 18.51 34.77 -29.01
N PHE A 832 19.83 34.94 -29.12
CA PHE A 832 20.51 36.22 -29.00
C PHE A 832 20.73 36.81 -30.40
N GLY A 833 20.00 37.87 -30.73
CA GLY A 833 20.06 38.55 -32.02
C GLY A 833 21.23 39.51 -32.15
N LEU A 834 21.65 39.78 -33.39
CA LEU A 834 22.59 40.86 -33.69
C LEU A 834 21.94 42.21 -33.37
N ILE A 835 22.62 43.05 -32.59
CA ILE A 835 22.13 44.38 -32.23
C ILE A 835 22.04 45.23 -33.50
N PHE A 836 20.86 45.78 -33.78
CA PHE A 836 20.64 46.57 -34.99
C PHE A 836 21.43 47.89 -34.98
N PRO A 837 21.94 48.36 -36.14
CA PRO A 837 22.72 49.59 -36.22
C PRO A 837 22.01 50.83 -35.67
N TRP A 838 20.68 50.91 -35.85
CA TRP A 838 19.88 52.01 -35.33
C TRP A 838 19.82 52.01 -33.79
N VAL A 839 19.82 50.84 -33.15
CA VAL A 839 19.90 50.72 -31.68
C VAL A 839 21.24 51.22 -31.16
N THR A 840 22.34 50.87 -31.83
CA THR A 840 23.69 51.38 -31.50
C THR A 840 23.76 52.91 -31.61
N SER A 841 23.07 53.50 -32.60
CA SER A 841 22.97 54.96 -32.74
C SER A 841 22.20 55.61 -31.58
N ILE A 842 21.11 55.00 -31.07
CA ILE A 842 20.40 55.49 -29.87
C ILE A 842 21.34 55.45 -28.66
N MET A 843 22.06 54.35 -28.45
CA MET A 843 22.97 54.19 -27.32
C MET A 843 24.12 55.21 -27.32
N SER A 844 24.54 55.68 -28.49
CA SER A 844 25.64 56.65 -28.64
C SER A 844 25.26 58.10 -28.28
N MET A 845 23.98 58.39 -28.01
CA MET A 845 23.50 59.74 -27.69
C MET A 845 23.79 60.17 -26.25
N ASP A 846 23.87 59.22 -25.32
CA ASP A 846 24.26 59.47 -23.93
C ASP A 846 25.76 59.18 -23.77
N ALA A 847 26.55 60.16 -23.31
CA ALA A 847 27.99 59.94 -23.06
C ALA A 847 28.17 58.84 -21.99
N PRO A 848 28.92 57.76 -22.27
CA PRO A 848 29.02 56.65 -21.35
C PRO A 848 29.81 57.07 -20.11
N SER A 849 29.17 57.06 -18.93
CA SER A 849 29.87 57.16 -17.67
C SER A 849 30.52 55.80 -17.33
N ASP A 850 31.72 55.56 -17.87
CA ASP A 850 32.86 54.75 -17.40
C ASP A 850 32.65 53.57 -16.41
N LYS A 851 31.55 52.81 -16.48
CA LYS A 851 31.31 51.63 -15.63
C LYS A 851 30.72 50.47 -16.43
N ASP A 852 31.14 49.25 -16.07
CA ASP A 852 30.89 47.94 -16.70
C ASP A 852 29.41 47.52 -16.93
N TYR A 853 28.42 48.42 -16.84
CA TYR A 853 27.01 48.16 -17.15
C TYR A 853 26.73 47.90 -18.64
N HIS A 854 27.70 48.20 -19.50
CA HIS A 854 27.57 48.02 -20.96
C HIS A 854 27.27 46.58 -21.36
N GLU A 855 27.73 45.59 -20.58
CA GLU A 855 27.55 44.18 -20.93
C GLU A 855 26.11 43.71 -20.68
N ASP A 856 25.52 43.99 -19.51
CA ASP A 856 24.11 43.65 -19.21
C ASP A 856 23.14 44.39 -20.14
N ILE A 857 23.44 45.64 -20.52
CA ILE A 857 22.67 46.40 -21.52
C ILE A 857 22.75 45.73 -22.89
N SER A 858 23.96 45.34 -23.33
CA SER A 858 24.15 44.69 -24.63
C SER A 858 23.50 43.30 -24.68
N LYS A 859 23.56 42.53 -23.58
CA LYS A 859 22.87 41.24 -23.44
C LYS A 859 21.35 41.40 -23.52
N LEU A 860 20.77 42.37 -22.81
CA LEU A 860 19.33 42.66 -22.87
C LEU A 860 18.88 43.08 -24.28
N LEU A 861 19.63 43.98 -24.93
CA LEU A 861 19.31 44.43 -26.29
C LEU A 861 19.43 43.30 -27.30
N SER A 862 20.47 42.47 -27.21
CA SER A 862 20.64 41.30 -28.07
C SER A 862 19.51 40.28 -27.87
N LEU A 863 19.07 40.06 -26.62
CA LEU A 863 17.94 39.19 -26.29
C LEU A 863 16.63 39.71 -26.91
N LEU A 864 16.39 41.02 -26.82
CA LEU A 864 15.22 41.67 -27.43
C LEU A 864 15.27 41.70 -28.95
N CYS A 865 16.47 41.66 -29.56
CA CYS A 865 16.62 41.54 -31.02
C CYS A 865 16.43 40.09 -31.51
N GLY A 866 16.29 39.11 -30.62
CA GLY A 866 16.02 37.72 -30.97
C GLY A 866 14.53 37.47 -31.30
N GLU A 867 14.26 36.57 -32.24
CA GLU A 867 12.87 36.26 -32.67
C GLU A 867 12.10 35.36 -31.69
N SER A 868 12.75 34.85 -30.66
CA SER A 868 12.21 33.76 -29.81
C SER A 868 11.48 34.23 -28.56
N MET A 869 11.49 35.53 -28.25
CA MET A 869 10.85 36.07 -27.05
C MET A 869 9.39 36.48 -27.29
N ASP A 870 8.48 36.06 -26.41
CA ASP A 870 7.15 36.66 -26.34
C ASP A 870 7.21 38.04 -25.66
N VAL A 871 7.26 39.09 -26.48
CA VAL A 871 7.36 40.48 -26.03
C VAL A 871 6.19 40.89 -25.14
N ALA A 872 4.99 40.34 -25.34
CA ALA A 872 3.82 40.67 -24.51
C ALA A 872 4.04 40.27 -23.04
N SER A 873 4.74 39.16 -22.79
CA SER A 873 5.05 38.66 -21.45
C SER A 873 6.16 39.47 -20.74
N VAL A 874 7.05 40.12 -21.51
CA VAL A 874 8.23 40.84 -20.98
C VAL A 874 7.96 42.34 -20.78
N LEU A 875 6.94 42.91 -21.41
CA LEU A 875 6.56 44.32 -21.22
C LEU A 875 6.45 44.75 -19.73
N PRO A 876 5.78 44.01 -18.82
CA PRO A 876 5.70 44.40 -17.41
C PRO A 876 7.06 44.44 -16.70
N VAL A 877 8.01 43.61 -17.15
CA VAL A 877 9.36 43.52 -16.61
C VAL A 877 10.21 44.70 -17.04
N LEU A 878 9.93 45.30 -18.20
CA LEU A 878 10.66 46.44 -18.77
C LEU A 878 10.19 47.80 -18.25
N GLU A 879 9.03 47.90 -17.59
CA GLU A 879 8.48 49.15 -17.03
C GLU A 879 9.49 49.97 -16.19
N PRO A 880 10.36 49.35 -15.35
CA PRO A 880 11.37 50.09 -14.59
C PRO A 880 12.40 50.84 -15.46
N LEU A 881 12.56 50.45 -16.73
CA LEU A 881 13.47 51.11 -17.67
C LEU A 881 12.80 52.20 -18.50
N ARG A 882 11.48 52.41 -18.38
CA ARG A 882 10.74 53.39 -19.18
C ARG A 882 11.28 54.83 -19.04
N GLU A 883 11.84 55.16 -17.87
CA GLU A 883 12.43 56.46 -17.59
C GLU A 883 13.97 56.48 -17.80
N ALA A 884 14.58 55.34 -18.16
CA ALA A 884 16.03 55.15 -18.22
C ALA A 884 16.67 55.62 -19.55
N GLY A 885 16.58 56.93 -19.83
CA GLY A 885 17.37 57.61 -20.88
C GLY A 885 17.32 56.93 -22.26
N ALA A 886 18.48 56.80 -22.91
CA ALA A 886 18.62 56.10 -24.20
C ALA A 886 18.28 54.60 -24.14
N VAL A 887 18.59 53.90 -23.04
CA VAL A 887 18.34 52.45 -22.87
C VAL A 887 16.84 52.16 -22.88
N GLY A 888 16.06 52.93 -22.13
CA GLY A 888 14.60 52.82 -22.08
C GLY A 888 13.94 53.09 -23.43
N LEU A 889 14.47 54.07 -24.18
CA LEU A 889 13.98 54.36 -25.52
C LEU A 889 14.25 53.19 -26.48
N ALA A 890 15.45 52.61 -26.46
CA ALA A 890 15.77 51.48 -27.34
C ALA A 890 14.96 50.22 -27.01
N THR A 891 14.77 49.89 -25.73
CA THR A 891 13.99 48.71 -25.32
C THR A 891 12.51 48.88 -25.70
N HIS A 892 11.92 50.06 -25.50
CA HIS A 892 10.52 50.32 -25.84
C HIS A 892 10.27 50.32 -27.35
N VAL A 893 11.18 50.92 -28.13
CA VAL A 893 11.11 50.90 -29.59
C VAL A 893 11.25 49.48 -30.12
N LEU A 894 12.18 48.66 -29.60
CA LEU A 894 12.28 47.25 -29.95
C LEU A 894 10.98 46.51 -29.65
N CYS A 895 10.42 46.64 -28.44
CA CYS A 895 9.17 45.97 -28.08
C CYS A 895 7.99 46.38 -28.97
N SER A 896 7.83 47.68 -29.23
CA SER A 896 6.79 48.22 -30.12
C SER A 896 6.92 47.68 -31.55
N THR A 897 8.15 47.47 -32.01
CA THR A 897 8.46 46.89 -33.32
C THR A 897 8.00 45.43 -33.40
N HIS A 898 8.32 44.62 -32.40
CA HIS A 898 7.90 43.22 -32.34
C HIS A 898 6.37 43.05 -32.21
N LEU A 899 5.69 44.00 -31.59
CA LEU A 899 4.22 44.03 -31.48
C LEU A 899 3.52 44.59 -32.73
N GLY A 900 4.28 44.99 -33.76
CA GLY A 900 3.75 45.59 -34.99
C GLY A 900 3.24 47.03 -34.83
N GLN A 901 3.51 47.68 -33.70
CA GLN A 901 3.14 49.06 -33.39
C GLN A 901 4.17 50.06 -33.95
N PHE A 902 4.45 49.95 -35.26
CA PHE A 902 5.46 50.78 -35.92
C PHE A 902 5.16 52.29 -35.84
N GLU A 903 3.89 52.68 -35.83
CA GLU A 903 3.50 54.09 -35.72
C GLU A 903 3.89 54.71 -34.37
N GLU A 904 3.70 53.96 -33.27
CA GLU A 904 4.05 54.39 -31.91
C GLU A 904 5.57 54.49 -31.75
N ALA A 905 6.31 53.51 -32.26
CA ALA A 905 7.77 53.51 -32.30
C ALA A 905 8.33 54.74 -33.04
N ILE A 906 7.75 55.08 -34.20
CA ILE A 906 8.14 56.26 -34.99
C ILE A 906 7.80 57.55 -34.25
N GLU A 907 6.63 57.65 -33.63
CA GLU A 907 6.24 58.83 -32.87
C GLU A 907 7.20 59.12 -31.70
N GLU A 908 7.65 58.07 -31.01
CA GLU A 908 8.57 58.15 -29.89
C GLU A 908 10.00 58.48 -30.31
N LEU A 909 10.52 57.82 -31.35
CA LEU A 909 11.84 58.11 -31.93
C LEU A 909 11.91 59.56 -32.41
N LEU A 910 10.90 60.05 -33.14
CA LEU A 910 10.86 61.44 -33.59
C LEU A 910 10.71 62.45 -32.45
N GLY A 911 10.18 62.02 -31.30
CA GLY A 911 10.06 62.85 -30.10
C GLY A 911 11.39 63.06 -29.37
N ARG A 912 12.30 62.07 -29.39
CA ARG A 912 13.57 62.13 -28.64
C ARG A 912 14.83 62.14 -29.51
N CYS A 913 14.88 61.37 -30.60
CA CYS A 913 16.04 61.19 -31.48
C CYS A 913 15.64 61.14 -32.99
N PRO A 914 15.30 62.30 -33.59
CA PRO A 914 14.78 62.34 -34.97
C PRO A 914 15.76 61.82 -36.04
N ASP A 915 17.08 61.88 -35.80
CA ASP A 915 18.10 61.36 -36.73
C ASP A 915 18.09 59.83 -36.84
N VAL A 916 17.66 59.12 -35.79
CA VAL A 916 17.63 57.65 -35.76
C VAL A 916 16.35 57.09 -36.39
N ALA A 917 15.27 57.87 -36.43
CA ALA A 917 13.99 57.46 -36.97
C ALA A 917 14.08 56.98 -38.44
N VAL A 918 15.00 57.55 -39.21
CA VAL A 918 15.23 57.16 -40.61
C VAL A 918 15.99 55.83 -40.71
N LEU A 919 17.02 55.63 -39.89
CA LEU A 919 17.77 54.36 -39.83
C LEU A 919 16.87 53.20 -39.37
N TYR A 920 16.00 53.47 -38.39
CA TYR A 920 14.96 52.54 -37.94
C TYR A 920 14.00 52.19 -39.09
N ALA A 921 13.44 53.20 -39.77
CA ALA A 921 12.52 53.01 -40.87
C ALA A 921 13.13 52.24 -42.06
N GLN A 922 14.42 52.45 -42.35
CA GLN A 922 15.13 51.70 -43.40
C GLN A 922 15.33 50.24 -43.04
N HIS A 923 15.53 49.93 -41.77
CA HIS A 923 15.77 48.58 -41.32
C HIS A 923 14.47 47.76 -41.18
N GLU A 924 13.48 48.31 -40.46
CA GLU A 924 12.26 47.59 -40.01
C GLU A 924 11.08 47.69 -40.98
N LEU A 925 10.88 48.83 -41.66
CA LEU A 925 9.70 49.04 -42.52
C LEU A 925 9.95 48.52 -43.94
N LYS A 926 10.10 47.20 -44.06
CA LYS A 926 10.24 46.47 -45.33
C LYS A 926 8.95 45.69 -45.66
N GLY A 927 8.79 45.26 -46.92
CA GLY A 927 7.63 44.48 -47.37
C GLY A 927 6.30 45.23 -47.20
N ASP A 928 5.32 44.57 -46.57
CA ASP A 928 3.96 45.09 -46.39
C ASP A 928 3.88 46.31 -45.45
N ASN A 929 4.88 46.49 -44.57
CA ASN A 929 4.93 47.60 -43.63
C ASN A 929 5.50 48.90 -44.23
N ARG A 930 5.90 48.88 -45.51
CA ARG A 930 6.40 50.06 -46.22
C ARG A 930 5.38 51.20 -46.25
N ALA A 931 4.08 50.89 -46.21
CA ALA A 931 3.03 51.91 -46.19
C ALA A 931 3.16 52.92 -45.04
N VAL A 932 3.73 52.51 -43.89
CA VAL A 932 3.94 53.36 -42.70
C VAL A 932 4.93 54.50 -42.99
N TRP A 933 5.85 54.33 -43.95
CA TRP A 933 6.78 55.39 -44.38
C TRP A 933 6.04 56.65 -44.84
N TRP A 934 5.05 56.49 -45.71
CA TRP A 934 4.35 57.63 -46.30
C TRP A 934 3.03 57.96 -45.61
N ASN A 935 2.41 57.01 -44.91
CA ASN A 935 1.18 57.27 -44.16
C ASN A 935 1.45 57.92 -42.79
N LYS A 936 2.61 57.68 -42.18
CA LYS A 936 2.92 58.15 -40.81
C LYS A 936 4.21 58.94 -40.70
N LEU A 937 5.35 58.38 -41.11
CA LEU A 937 6.67 59.00 -40.93
C LEU A 937 6.78 60.33 -41.69
N LEU A 938 6.40 60.34 -42.97
CA LEU A 938 6.47 61.55 -43.82
C LEU A 938 5.54 62.67 -43.33
N PRO A 939 4.23 62.43 -43.05
CA PRO A 939 3.35 63.46 -42.49
C PRO A 939 3.83 64.01 -41.15
N GLU A 940 4.31 63.15 -40.25
CA GLU A 940 4.70 63.57 -38.90
C GLU A 940 6.04 64.34 -38.91
N LEU A 941 7.01 63.95 -39.75
CA LEU A 941 8.21 64.74 -40.02
C LEU A 941 7.87 66.12 -40.60
N CYS A 942 6.95 66.18 -41.57
CA CYS A 942 6.49 67.45 -42.14
C CYS A 942 5.84 68.35 -41.08
N LYS A 943 5.00 67.77 -40.22
CA LYS A 943 4.32 68.47 -39.13
C LYS A 943 5.31 69.00 -38.09
N ARG A 944 6.25 68.19 -37.61
CA ARG A 944 7.24 68.59 -36.59
C ARG A 944 8.25 69.59 -37.13
N ALA A 945 8.70 69.45 -38.38
CA ALA A 945 9.57 70.43 -39.04
C ALA A 945 8.92 71.82 -39.18
N ARG A 946 7.58 71.91 -39.24
CA ARG A 946 6.84 73.18 -39.23
C ARG A 946 6.76 73.81 -37.86
N ILE A 947 6.55 72.99 -36.82
CA ILE A 947 6.36 73.46 -35.44
C ILE A 947 7.70 73.95 -34.85
N SER A 948 8.82 73.28 -35.14
CA SER A 948 10.13 73.63 -34.59
C SER A 948 10.83 74.82 -35.25
N GLY A 949 10.30 75.40 -36.34
CA GLY A 949 11.02 76.42 -37.10
C GLY A 949 12.40 75.93 -37.58
N ASN A 950 13.30 76.85 -37.95
CA ASN A 950 14.66 76.52 -38.43
C ASN A 950 15.59 75.90 -37.35
N ASP A 951 15.09 75.57 -36.15
CA ASP A 951 15.89 75.21 -34.98
C ASP A 951 16.19 73.70 -34.85
N CYS A 952 15.87 72.88 -35.87
CA CYS A 952 16.27 71.46 -35.93
C CYS A 952 16.79 71.06 -37.32
N PRO A 953 18.10 71.28 -37.61
CA PRO A 953 18.74 70.89 -38.87
C PRO A 953 18.60 69.39 -39.18
N ALA A 954 18.67 68.56 -38.12
CA ALA A 954 18.51 67.10 -38.08
C ALA A 954 17.20 66.59 -38.75
N LEU A 955 16.06 67.21 -38.43
CA LEU A 955 14.75 66.85 -39.00
C LEU A 955 14.68 67.20 -40.49
N ILE A 956 15.25 68.34 -40.88
CA ILE A 956 15.26 68.81 -42.26
C ILE A 956 16.23 67.97 -43.11
N SER A 957 17.38 67.56 -42.57
CA SER A 957 18.31 66.64 -43.25
C SER A 957 17.71 65.26 -43.42
N SER A 958 17.09 64.71 -42.37
CA SER A 958 16.40 63.41 -42.39
C SER A 958 15.29 63.37 -43.45
N LEU A 959 14.48 64.43 -43.51
CA LEU A 959 13.40 64.58 -44.48
C LEU A 959 13.89 64.76 -45.92
N LYS A 960 14.96 65.56 -46.15
CA LYS A 960 15.50 65.84 -47.51
C LYS A 960 16.35 64.71 -48.09
N ALA A 961 17.23 64.11 -47.30
CA ALA A 961 18.27 63.22 -47.82
C ALA A 961 17.72 61.82 -48.11
N GLU A 962 16.86 61.30 -47.25
CA GLU A 962 16.55 59.86 -47.23
C GLU A 962 15.04 59.55 -47.28
N THR A 963 14.17 60.27 -46.55
CA THR A 963 12.73 59.96 -46.60
C THR A 963 12.07 60.31 -47.93
N LEU A 964 12.32 61.52 -48.45
CA LEU A 964 11.76 61.92 -49.74
C LEU A 964 12.40 61.21 -50.93
N SER A 965 13.64 60.74 -50.80
CA SER A 965 14.30 59.94 -51.84
C SER A 965 13.73 58.51 -51.89
N VAL A 966 13.49 57.86 -50.75
CA VAL A 966 12.80 56.55 -50.68
C VAL A 966 11.37 56.66 -51.22
N VAL A 967 10.60 57.67 -50.79
CA VAL A 967 9.22 57.90 -51.27
C VAL A 967 9.19 58.16 -52.78
N ALA A 968 10.11 58.98 -53.31
CA ALA A 968 10.20 59.23 -54.76
C ALA A 968 10.62 57.99 -55.57
N MET A 969 11.39 57.08 -54.97
CA MET A 969 11.88 55.86 -55.60
C MET A 969 10.89 54.69 -55.54
N GLU A 970 9.98 54.65 -54.56
CA GLU A 970 9.04 53.54 -54.36
C GLU A 970 7.63 53.84 -54.91
N LEU A 971 7.05 55.00 -54.61
CA LEU A 971 5.68 55.35 -54.99
C LEU A 971 5.54 55.82 -56.45
N GLU A 972 4.34 55.63 -57.02
CA GLU A 972 3.99 56.26 -58.30
C GLU A 972 3.73 57.76 -58.12
N LEU A 973 3.99 58.55 -59.17
CA LEU A 973 3.81 60.01 -59.15
C LEU A 973 2.41 60.43 -58.68
N ARG A 974 1.36 59.68 -59.05
CA ARG A 974 -0.02 59.97 -58.64
C ARG A 974 -0.20 59.84 -57.13
N ASP A 975 0.35 58.79 -56.55
CA ASP A 975 0.22 58.50 -55.13
C ASP A 975 1.11 59.43 -54.31
N PHE A 976 2.31 59.75 -54.81
CA PHE A 976 3.17 60.76 -54.18
C PHE A 976 2.53 62.15 -54.16
N LEU A 977 1.85 62.56 -55.24
CA LEU A 977 1.10 63.83 -55.27
C LEU A 977 -0.05 63.86 -54.24
N SER A 978 -0.66 62.70 -53.95
CA SER A 978 -1.74 62.61 -52.95
C SER A 978 -1.28 62.75 -51.49
N LEU A 979 0.02 62.60 -51.25
CA LEU A 979 0.64 62.67 -49.92
C LEU A 979 1.23 64.06 -49.59
N LEU A 980 1.15 65.00 -50.54
CA LEU A 980 1.64 66.36 -50.34
C LEU A 980 0.72 67.13 -49.38
N PRO A 981 1.27 67.96 -48.49
CA PRO A 981 0.45 68.80 -47.64
C PRO A 981 -0.33 69.85 -48.45
N GLU A 982 -1.60 70.07 -48.11
CA GLU A 982 -2.52 70.98 -48.81
C GLU A 982 -2.15 72.47 -48.70
N ASP A 983 -1.13 72.79 -47.90
CA ASP A 983 -0.78 74.14 -47.47
C ASP A 983 0.10 74.93 -48.46
N GLY A 984 0.29 74.40 -49.68
CA GLY A 984 0.92 75.14 -50.78
C GLY A 984 2.45 75.18 -50.83
N THR A 985 3.15 74.46 -49.94
CA THR A 985 4.63 74.40 -49.90
C THR A 985 5.24 73.44 -50.94
N ALA A 986 4.71 73.41 -52.17
CA ALA A 986 5.12 72.47 -53.21
C ALA A 986 6.57 72.65 -53.70
N ALA A 987 7.13 73.86 -53.57
CA ALA A 987 8.51 74.19 -53.97
C ALA A 987 9.57 73.30 -53.32
N PHE A 988 9.32 72.84 -52.09
CA PHE A 988 10.24 71.99 -51.34
C PHE A 988 10.30 70.56 -51.89
N PHE A 989 9.17 70.04 -52.38
CA PHE A 989 9.04 68.64 -52.86
C PHE A 989 9.30 68.49 -54.37
N LEU A 990 9.32 69.61 -55.11
CA LEU A 990 9.51 69.68 -56.56
C LEU A 990 10.72 68.87 -57.09
N PRO A 991 11.94 68.93 -56.47
CA PRO A 991 13.07 68.13 -56.94
C PRO A 991 12.83 66.62 -56.88
N HIS A 992 12.13 66.14 -55.84
CA HIS A 992 11.85 64.72 -55.63
C HIS A 992 10.67 64.22 -56.48
N LEU A 993 9.66 65.08 -56.72
CA LEU A 993 8.59 64.79 -57.69
C LEU A 993 9.15 64.68 -59.11
N LEU A 994 10.15 65.50 -59.44
CA LEU A 994 10.84 65.47 -60.73
C LEU A 994 11.65 64.16 -60.86
N GLN A 995 12.36 63.75 -59.81
CA GLN A 995 13.05 62.45 -59.75
C GLN A 995 12.08 61.26 -59.89
N CYS A 996 10.93 61.29 -59.20
CA CYS A 996 9.87 60.28 -59.33
C CYS A 996 9.29 60.21 -60.75
N SER A 997 9.08 61.37 -61.40
CA SER A 997 8.60 61.43 -62.80
C SER A 997 9.63 60.91 -63.82
N GLN A 998 10.92 61.13 -63.57
CA GLN A 998 12.01 60.67 -64.43
C GLN A 998 12.23 59.15 -64.34
N ARG A 999 11.82 58.50 -63.24
CA ARG A 999 11.86 57.04 -63.09
C ARG A 999 11.03 56.32 -64.16
N LYS A 1000 9.85 56.83 -64.53
CA LYS A 1000 9.00 56.29 -65.62
C LYS A 1000 9.57 56.51 -67.03
N LEU A 1001 10.64 57.29 -67.20
CA LEU A 1001 11.34 57.46 -68.48
C LEU A 1001 12.54 56.48 -68.64
N LEU A 1002 12.93 55.79 -67.56
CA LEU A 1002 14.08 54.88 -67.51
C LEU A 1002 13.71 53.43 -67.12
N THR A 1003 12.42 53.15 -66.93
CA THR A 1003 11.83 51.79 -66.90
C THR A 1003 10.95 51.64 -68.13
#